data_AF-A0A8C3LR59-F1
#
_entry.id   AF-A0A8C3LR59-F1
#
_cell.length_a   1.000
_cell.length_b   1.000
_cell.length_c   1.000
_cell.angle_alpha   90.00
_cell.angle_beta   90.00
_cell.angle_gamma   90.00
#
_symmetry.space_group_name_H-M   'P 1'
#
loop_
_entity.id
_entity.type
_entity.pdbx_description
1 polymer ?
#
loop_
_entity_poly.entity_id
_entity_poly.type
_entity_poly.pdbx_seq_one_letter_code
_entity_poly.pdbx_strand_id
1 'polypeptide(L)'
;TLCLYLYRTTARLARFRTRSRKRRGSCTFKSSVGGAFFRRYHWPPHGGPEGQHSRPGSAERQDALLGRIVCLPDLVGNSLLGRSPAVFFPQHYFPLLGGAVLQVLHNVSTSLRGGLDCSVSFVSHILGKVCIHGRQKEILSVLVPHLTDLTKSDCIWQRICWWLVECVPDRWMEAVVLGFVQRAPGADVLSRLLGNLVVKNKKAQFVVTQKMLLLQYGYTTAVLQNLLGYLSLDGPRRALLIKVLQELLETWGSSSAVKHSPVEQQQYISKAILICLSHLKEPEIESCRQELLTSMMEGVKCHLESSLPQIRRLGMIVAESISSKINTDGPVLKFQYEEDDEARELKSLLVPPAPLSVLPGLPDNDWAKNSLPLWANSCLYFVDSDDDLIPYDMSEDKELKKTKAPVYIRDCIEILTGSEDLDKWEEAVKALESLVRKNPAAAREVSVELAKILLHLEEKTCLEGFAELRQKAQVAVLTTDPIPVAQYLTSQFYSLNYSLRQRMDILDVLVLAAQELSCAKGRGKTKHSGAQNPRIQLLPESGSSKDWRRIVDERIKSKTRRFAKGQSQVEQPSRPNEFNSLAGHFFFPLIQNFDRPLSTFDLLGEDHFVLGRLVHTLAVLMYLAVNTMAVTAMGKALLEFVWALRFHTDSYVRQGLLSCVSSILLSVPAEHLLQDVTEELLETRSWNAVALFRMRGVRSLVLMSWKEENRVSSIFCACR
;
A
#
# COMPACT_ATOMS: atom_id res chain seq x y z
N THR A 1 -21.89 -19.41 29.02
CA THR A 1 -23.32 -19.13 28.75
C THR A 1 -23.67 -19.08 27.27
N LEU A 2 -22.87 -18.42 26.42
CA LEU A 2 -23.06 -18.39 24.95
C LEU A 2 -22.99 -19.80 24.29
N CYS A 3 -22.02 -20.65 24.67
CA CYS A 3 -21.93 -22.04 24.18
C CYS A 3 -23.15 -22.90 24.56
N LEU A 4 -23.71 -22.70 25.77
CA LEU A 4 -24.93 -23.37 26.23
C LEU A 4 -26.19 -22.87 25.49
N TYR A 5 -26.20 -21.61 25.04
CA TYR A 5 -27.29 -21.05 24.24
C TYR A 5 -27.24 -21.57 22.79
N LEU A 6 -26.05 -21.67 22.20
CA LEU A 6 -25.83 -22.24 20.86
C LEU A 6 -26.13 -23.75 20.79
N TYR A 7 -25.83 -24.49 21.87
CA TYR A 7 -26.18 -25.92 22.00
C TYR A 7 -27.70 -26.14 22.10
N ARG A 8 -28.42 -25.28 22.83
CA ARG A 8 -29.88 -25.41 23.03
C ARG A 8 -30.69 -25.05 21.79
N THR A 9 -30.22 -24.14 20.93
CA THR A 9 -30.90 -23.76 19.68
C THR A 9 -30.71 -24.80 18.58
N THR A 10 -29.52 -25.40 18.45
CA THR A 10 -29.23 -26.49 17.51
C THR A 10 -29.97 -27.78 17.87
N ALA A 11 -30.04 -28.15 19.15
CA ALA A 11 -30.79 -29.32 19.61
C ALA A 11 -32.32 -29.20 19.44
N ARG A 12 -32.88 -27.97 19.51
CA ARG A 12 -34.32 -27.73 19.28
C ARG A 12 -34.71 -27.83 17.80
N LEU A 13 -33.83 -27.44 16.87
CA LEU A 13 -34.04 -27.58 15.43
C LEU A 13 -33.98 -29.05 14.97
N ALA A 14 -33.11 -29.87 15.57
CA ALA A 14 -33.01 -31.31 15.27
C ALA A 14 -34.25 -32.12 15.74
N ARG A 15 -34.85 -31.77 16.89
CA ARG A 15 -36.06 -32.45 17.41
C ARG A 15 -37.34 -32.12 16.62
N PHE A 16 -37.39 -30.96 15.96
CA PHE A 16 -38.55 -30.60 15.14
C PHE A 16 -38.60 -31.36 13.81
N ARG A 17 -37.43 -31.70 13.23
CA ARG A 17 -37.34 -32.46 11.97
C ARG A 17 -37.64 -33.96 12.14
N THR A 18 -37.34 -34.54 13.30
CA THR A 18 -37.62 -35.95 13.61
C THR A 18 -39.10 -36.24 13.93
N ARG A 19 -39.86 -35.24 14.43
CA ARG A 19 -41.32 -35.39 14.63
C ARG A 19 -42.14 -35.32 13.34
N SER A 20 -41.64 -34.67 12.29
CA SER A 20 -42.35 -34.54 11.00
C SER A 20 -42.21 -35.75 10.08
N ARG A 21 -41.28 -36.70 10.37
CA ARG A 21 -41.02 -37.87 9.52
C ARG A 21 -41.64 -39.19 10.03
N LYS A 22 -42.33 -39.17 11.19
CA LYS A 22 -42.94 -40.37 11.81
C LYS A 22 -44.37 -40.69 11.38
N ARG A 23 -44.88 -40.06 10.31
CA ARG A 23 -46.13 -40.44 9.64
C ARG A 23 -45.87 -40.72 8.16
N ARG A 24 -45.47 -41.95 7.84
CA ARG A 24 -45.78 -42.68 6.59
C ARG A 24 -45.15 -44.08 6.64
N GLY A 25 -46.02 -45.07 6.85
CA GLY A 25 -46.08 -46.34 6.12
C GLY A 25 -44.92 -47.34 6.25
N SER A 26 -45.20 -48.45 6.93
CA SER A 26 -44.54 -49.75 6.81
C SER A 26 -44.45 -50.25 5.37
N CYS A 27 -43.36 -50.99 5.05
CA CYS A 27 -43.41 -52.22 4.26
C CYS A 27 -42.15 -53.07 4.56
N THR A 28 -42.36 -54.37 4.68
CA THR A 28 -41.46 -55.40 5.24
C THR A 28 -40.72 -56.23 4.17
N PHE A 29 -39.55 -56.76 4.57
CA PHE A 29 -38.93 -58.06 4.21
C PHE A 29 -38.26 -58.24 2.82
N LYS A 30 -36.93 -58.43 2.76
CA LYS A 30 -36.18 -59.71 2.90
C LYS A 30 -34.66 -59.52 2.70
N SER A 31 -33.92 -60.37 3.40
CA SER A 31 -32.46 -60.55 3.45
C SER A 31 -31.90 -61.38 2.29
N SER A 32 -30.68 -61.08 1.81
CA SER A 32 -29.65 -62.10 1.57
C SER A 32 -28.24 -61.51 1.37
N VAL A 33 -27.33 -62.11 2.11
CA VAL A 33 -25.86 -62.16 2.16
C VAL A 33 -25.09 -61.96 0.84
N GLY A 34 -23.93 -61.28 0.91
CA GLY A 34 -22.68 -61.79 0.33
C GLY A 34 -21.92 -60.92 -0.67
N GLY A 35 -20.82 -60.29 -0.20
CA GLY A 35 -19.57 -60.14 -0.96
C GLY A 35 -19.46 -59.09 -2.07
N ALA A 36 -18.83 -57.96 -1.77
CA ALA A 36 -17.85 -57.27 -2.65
C ALA A 36 -17.46 -55.91 -2.01
N PHE A 37 -16.40 -55.91 -1.19
CA PHE A 37 -15.66 -54.69 -0.86
C PHE A 37 -14.91 -54.23 -2.11
N PHE A 38 -14.84 -52.91 -2.33
CA PHE A 38 -14.32 -52.19 -3.50
C PHE A 38 -15.24 -52.10 -4.73
N ARG A 39 -16.00 -51.00 -4.83
CA ARG A 39 -16.22 -50.27 -6.09
C ARG A 39 -16.61 -48.80 -5.85
N ARG A 40 -15.96 -47.93 -6.63
CA ARG A 40 -16.16 -46.49 -6.85
C ARG A 40 -17.54 -45.94 -6.45
N TYR A 41 -17.55 -45.00 -5.50
CA TYR A 41 -18.64 -44.00 -5.43
C TYR A 41 -18.30 -42.83 -6.35
N HIS A 42 -18.67 -42.96 -7.62
CA HIS A 42 -19.06 -41.79 -8.42
C HIS A 42 -20.43 -41.34 -7.91
N TRP A 43 -20.53 -40.12 -7.38
CA TRP A 43 -21.81 -39.48 -7.10
C TRP A 43 -22.19 -38.60 -8.31
N PRO A 44 -23.45 -38.61 -8.78
CA PRO A 44 -23.86 -37.95 -10.03
C PRO A 44 -23.83 -36.41 -9.90
N PRO A 45 -23.82 -35.68 -11.04
CA PRO A 45 -23.77 -34.23 -11.07
C PRO A 45 -25.13 -33.67 -10.66
N HIS A 46 -25.18 -32.86 -9.62
CA HIS A 46 -26.40 -32.15 -9.23
C HIS A 46 -26.52 -30.86 -10.06
N GLY A 47 -27.13 -30.99 -11.24
CA GLY A 47 -27.91 -29.95 -11.89
C GLY A 47 -29.38 -30.37 -11.89
N GLY A 48 -30.25 -29.65 -11.17
CA GLY A 48 -31.69 -29.90 -11.06
C GLY A 48 -32.31 -29.17 -9.86
N PRO A 49 -33.57 -28.70 -9.96
CA PRO A 49 -33.96 -27.34 -9.56
C PRO A 49 -34.13 -27.12 -8.04
N GLU A 50 -33.84 -25.89 -7.62
CA GLU A 50 -34.16 -25.34 -6.30
C GLU A 50 -35.65 -25.48 -6.01
N GLY A 51 -35.98 -26.23 -4.96
CA GLY A 51 -37.37 -26.49 -4.60
C GLY A 51 -37.51 -27.26 -3.30
N GLN A 52 -36.92 -26.76 -2.20
CA GLN A 52 -37.31 -27.19 -0.85
C GLN A 52 -37.55 -25.97 0.03
N HIS A 53 -38.84 -25.67 0.24
CA HIS A 53 -39.35 -24.65 1.14
C HIS A 53 -38.71 -24.73 2.53
N SER A 54 -37.73 -23.86 2.80
CA SER A 54 -37.40 -23.43 4.15
C SER A 54 -38.42 -22.35 4.55
N ARG A 55 -38.97 -22.43 5.77
CA ARG A 55 -39.94 -21.43 6.24
C ARG A 55 -39.26 -20.04 6.24
N PRO A 56 -39.85 -19.01 5.62
CA PRO A 56 -39.19 -17.72 5.36
C PRO A 56 -38.62 -17.05 6.63
N GLY A 57 -39.29 -17.17 7.77
CA GLY A 57 -38.80 -16.59 9.04
C GLY A 57 -37.63 -17.31 9.73
N SER A 58 -37.10 -18.42 9.19
CA SER A 58 -35.97 -19.14 9.80
C SER A 58 -34.60 -18.62 9.33
N ALA A 59 -34.47 -18.22 8.07
CA ALA A 59 -33.26 -17.64 7.51
C ALA A 59 -33.01 -16.23 8.06
N GLU A 60 -34.05 -15.40 8.13
CA GLU A 60 -33.98 -14.03 8.69
C GLU A 60 -33.53 -14.04 10.15
N ARG A 61 -34.00 -15.00 10.96
CA ARG A 61 -33.58 -15.16 12.35
C ARG A 61 -32.12 -15.61 12.47
N GLN A 62 -31.64 -16.44 11.55
CA GLN A 62 -30.24 -16.87 11.52
C GLN A 62 -29.32 -15.71 11.14
N ASP A 63 -29.68 -14.91 10.13
CA ASP A 63 -28.93 -13.72 9.73
C ASP A 63 -28.93 -12.65 10.83
N ALA A 64 -30.06 -12.43 11.51
CA ALA A 64 -30.12 -11.53 12.66
C ALA A 64 -29.22 -12.01 13.81
N LEU A 65 -29.25 -13.30 14.14
CA LEU A 65 -28.39 -13.87 15.17
C LEU A 65 -26.91 -13.75 14.80
N LEU A 66 -26.57 -14.05 13.56
CA LEU A 66 -25.21 -13.97 13.03
C LEU A 66 -24.69 -12.52 13.07
N GLY A 67 -25.50 -11.55 12.65
CA GLY A 67 -25.18 -10.13 12.77
C GLY A 67 -24.94 -9.71 14.23
N ARG A 68 -25.78 -10.18 15.16
CA ARG A 68 -25.61 -9.88 16.60
C ARG A 68 -24.35 -10.50 17.19
N ILE A 69 -23.98 -11.73 16.79
CA ILE A 69 -22.76 -12.39 17.28
C ILE A 69 -21.51 -11.64 16.77
N VAL A 70 -21.46 -11.29 15.49
CA VAL A 70 -20.27 -10.63 14.92
C VAL A 70 -20.14 -9.18 15.39
N CYS A 71 -21.25 -8.44 15.48
CA CYS A 71 -21.24 -7.06 15.92
C CYS A 71 -21.30 -6.89 17.45
N LEU A 72 -21.23 -7.97 18.24
CA LEU A 72 -21.35 -7.89 19.71
C LEU A 72 -20.31 -6.94 20.35
N PRO A 73 -19.02 -6.94 19.95
CA PRO A 73 -18.04 -5.95 20.39
C PRO A 73 -18.51 -4.50 20.21
N ASP A 74 -19.01 -4.19 19.01
CA ASP A 74 -19.41 -2.84 18.63
C ASP A 74 -20.69 -2.42 19.36
N LEU A 75 -21.64 -3.35 19.51
CA LEU A 75 -22.88 -3.11 20.26
C LEU A 75 -22.61 -2.82 21.74
N VAL A 76 -21.70 -3.57 22.36
CA VAL A 76 -21.29 -3.36 23.75
C VAL A 76 -20.50 -2.05 23.89
N GLY A 77 -19.58 -1.78 22.97
CA GLY A 77 -18.83 -0.51 22.91
C GLY A 77 -19.73 0.71 22.83
N ASN A 78 -20.72 0.67 21.94
CA ASN A 78 -21.67 1.76 21.74
C ASN A 78 -22.59 1.94 22.95
N SER A 79 -23.00 0.84 23.59
CA SER A 79 -23.88 0.89 24.77
C SER A 79 -23.15 1.38 26.02
N LEU A 80 -21.83 1.18 26.10
CA LEU A 80 -21.01 1.51 27.29
C LEU A 80 -20.13 2.75 27.10
N LEU A 81 -20.28 3.49 25.99
CA LEU A 81 -19.59 4.76 25.70
C LEU A 81 -18.07 4.70 25.99
N GLY A 82 -17.42 3.60 25.61
CA GLY A 82 -15.97 3.39 25.77
C GLY A 82 -15.54 2.68 27.07
N ARG A 83 -16.44 2.37 28.00
CA ARG A 83 -16.16 1.55 29.20
C ARG A 83 -16.37 0.05 28.97
N SER A 84 -15.91 -0.45 27.83
CA SER A 84 -16.08 -1.87 27.49
C SER A 84 -15.15 -2.77 28.31
N PRO A 85 -15.65 -3.88 28.89
CA PRO A 85 -14.78 -4.92 29.44
C PRO A 85 -13.81 -5.45 28.38
N ALA A 86 -12.59 -5.79 28.81
CA ALA A 86 -11.52 -6.20 27.89
C ALA A 86 -11.89 -7.37 26.96
N VAL A 87 -12.74 -8.28 27.43
CA VAL A 87 -13.25 -9.43 26.69
C VAL A 87 -13.93 -9.04 25.37
N PHE A 88 -14.55 -7.85 25.30
CA PHE A 88 -15.27 -7.38 24.12
C PHE A 88 -14.39 -6.57 23.16
N PHE A 89 -13.11 -6.35 23.45
CA PHE A 89 -12.23 -5.80 22.42
C PHE A 89 -12.05 -6.81 21.29
N PRO A 90 -11.99 -6.39 20.01
CA PRO A 90 -11.83 -7.30 18.87
C PRO A 90 -10.65 -8.28 19.03
N GLN A 91 -9.55 -7.82 19.63
CA GLN A 91 -8.34 -8.60 19.89
C GLN A 91 -8.56 -9.79 20.83
N HIS A 92 -9.61 -9.76 21.66
CA HIS A 92 -9.94 -10.82 22.62
C HIS A 92 -11.22 -11.57 22.24
N TYR A 93 -12.22 -10.84 21.73
CA TYR A 93 -13.51 -11.43 21.37
C TYR A 93 -13.43 -12.40 20.19
N PHE A 94 -12.78 -12.03 19.08
CA PHE A 94 -12.73 -12.87 17.89
C PHE A 94 -11.87 -14.13 18.06
N PRO A 95 -10.77 -14.12 18.83
CA PRO A 95 -10.09 -15.34 19.22
C PRO A 95 -10.96 -16.27 20.09
N LEU A 96 -11.71 -15.72 21.05
CA LEU A 96 -12.67 -16.49 21.86
C LEU A 96 -13.78 -17.11 20.99
N LEU A 97 -14.30 -16.35 20.01
CA LEU A 97 -15.26 -16.85 19.03
C LEU A 97 -14.64 -17.95 18.16
N GLY A 98 -13.38 -17.81 17.76
CA GLY A 98 -12.61 -18.85 17.06
C GLY A 98 -12.49 -20.13 17.88
N GLY A 99 -12.20 -20.03 19.18
CA GLY A 99 -12.20 -21.18 20.09
C GLY A 99 -13.57 -21.86 20.21
N ALA A 100 -14.65 -21.08 20.29
CA ALA A 100 -16.01 -21.62 20.28
C ALA A 100 -16.35 -22.32 18.96
N VAL A 101 -15.91 -21.76 17.82
CA VAL A 101 -16.03 -22.39 16.50
C VAL A 101 -15.30 -23.74 16.48
N LEU A 102 -14.05 -23.81 16.96
CA LEU A 102 -13.30 -25.08 17.04
C LEU A 102 -14.02 -26.12 17.88
N GLN A 103 -14.56 -25.73 19.04
CA GLN A 103 -15.32 -26.64 19.90
C GLN A 103 -16.54 -27.22 19.17
N VAL A 104 -17.24 -26.40 18.38
CA VAL A 104 -18.34 -26.88 17.53
C VAL A 104 -17.84 -27.84 16.46
N LEU A 105 -16.71 -27.54 15.80
CA LEU A 105 -16.13 -28.44 14.80
C LEU A 105 -15.67 -29.77 15.40
N HIS A 106 -15.15 -29.79 16.63
CA HIS A 106 -14.84 -31.02 17.35
C HIS A 106 -16.10 -31.88 17.56
N ASN A 107 -17.19 -31.26 18.00
CA ASN A 107 -18.48 -31.94 18.16
C ASN A 107 -19.04 -32.46 16.83
N VAL A 108 -18.82 -31.74 15.73
CA VAL A 108 -19.17 -32.19 14.37
C VAL A 108 -18.32 -33.40 14.01
N SER A 109 -17.01 -33.38 14.25
CA SER A 109 -16.11 -34.51 14.00
C SER A 109 -16.53 -35.76 14.79
N THR A 110 -16.84 -35.64 16.08
CA THR A 110 -17.31 -36.78 16.89
C THR A 110 -18.65 -37.32 16.39
N SER A 111 -19.56 -36.45 15.97
CA SER A 111 -20.88 -36.85 15.46
C SER A 111 -20.79 -37.54 14.10
N LEU A 112 -19.93 -37.03 13.20
CA LEU A 112 -19.66 -37.66 11.90
C LEU A 112 -19.02 -39.04 12.06
N ARG A 113 -18.08 -39.19 13.00
CA ARG A 113 -17.50 -40.50 13.37
C ARG A 113 -18.55 -41.46 13.94
N GLY A 114 -19.57 -40.93 14.60
CA GLY A 114 -20.74 -41.67 15.08
C GLY A 114 -21.82 -41.93 14.01
N GLY A 115 -21.57 -41.59 12.74
CA GLY A 115 -22.52 -41.82 11.63
C GLY A 115 -23.71 -40.86 11.59
N LEU A 116 -23.67 -39.74 12.32
CA LEU A 116 -24.72 -38.74 12.33
C LEU A 116 -24.45 -37.62 11.32
N ASP A 117 -25.47 -37.26 10.53
CA ASP A 117 -25.42 -36.11 9.62
C ASP A 117 -25.35 -34.80 10.40
N CYS A 118 -24.37 -33.95 10.07
CA CYS A 118 -24.14 -32.65 10.70
C CYS A 118 -24.10 -31.54 9.66
N SER A 119 -24.55 -30.34 10.03
CA SER A 119 -24.45 -29.14 9.18
C SER A 119 -23.41 -28.17 9.74
N VAL A 120 -22.48 -27.74 8.90
CA VAL A 120 -21.43 -26.74 9.24
C VAL A 120 -21.83 -25.34 8.76
N SER A 121 -22.94 -25.19 8.03
CA SER A 121 -23.32 -23.95 7.35
C SER A 121 -23.35 -22.72 8.26
N PHE A 122 -23.94 -22.81 9.45
CA PHE A 122 -23.99 -21.67 10.38
C PHE A 122 -22.59 -21.24 10.83
N VAL A 123 -21.68 -22.19 11.03
CA VAL A 123 -20.29 -21.91 11.42
C VAL A 123 -19.51 -21.30 10.25
N SER A 124 -19.71 -21.82 9.03
CA SER A 124 -19.19 -21.22 7.79
C SER A 124 -19.65 -19.78 7.61
N HIS A 125 -20.92 -19.51 7.90
CA HIS A 125 -21.47 -18.16 7.81
C HIS A 125 -20.86 -17.23 8.86
N ILE A 126 -20.64 -17.69 10.11
CA ILE A 126 -19.92 -16.92 11.13
C ILE A 126 -18.52 -16.59 10.63
N LEU A 127 -17.78 -17.59 10.15
CA LEU A 127 -16.43 -17.39 9.62
C LEU A 127 -16.42 -16.34 8.50
N GLY A 128 -17.27 -16.50 7.49
CA GLY A 128 -17.37 -15.56 6.38
C GLY A 128 -17.76 -14.15 6.81
N LYS A 129 -18.70 -14.01 7.75
CA LYS A 129 -19.12 -12.71 8.25
C LYS A 129 -18.05 -12.02 9.08
N VAL A 130 -17.30 -12.76 9.91
CA VAL A 130 -16.17 -12.21 10.67
C VAL A 130 -15.08 -11.72 9.71
N CYS A 131 -14.79 -12.48 8.65
CA CYS A 131 -13.80 -12.07 7.65
C CYS A 131 -14.19 -10.79 6.90
N ILE A 132 -15.44 -10.66 6.41
CA ILE A 132 -15.86 -9.43 5.71
C ILE A 132 -15.93 -8.20 6.63
N HIS A 133 -16.09 -8.39 7.94
CA HIS A 133 -15.98 -7.31 8.93
C HIS A 133 -14.52 -6.88 9.21
N GLY A 134 -13.54 -7.43 8.49
CA GLY A 134 -12.12 -7.09 8.61
C GLY A 134 -11.43 -7.72 9.82
N ARG A 135 -12.04 -8.75 10.43
CA ARG A 135 -11.55 -9.43 11.65
C ARG A 135 -10.98 -10.82 11.37
N GLN A 136 -10.60 -11.06 10.12
CA GLN A 136 -10.01 -12.32 9.66
C GLN A 136 -8.70 -12.66 10.39
N LYS A 137 -7.86 -11.66 10.70
CA LYS A 137 -6.58 -11.84 11.38
C LYS A 137 -6.78 -12.47 12.76
N GLU A 138 -7.76 -11.98 13.52
CA GLU A 138 -8.02 -12.38 14.88
C GLU A 138 -8.65 -13.78 14.94
N ILE A 139 -9.70 -14.05 14.16
CA ILE A 139 -10.34 -15.38 14.18
C ILE A 139 -9.44 -16.47 13.59
N LEU A 140 -8.76 -16.20 12.46
CA LEU A 140 -7.90 -17.19 11.81
C LEU A 140 -6.59 -17.43 12.56
N SER A 141 -6.15 -16.51 13.43
CA SER A 141 -5.02 -16.75 14.33
C SER A 141 -5.23 -17.94 15.26
N VAL A 142 -6.49 -18.24 15.59
CA VAL A 142 -6.86 -19.42 16.38
C VAL A 142 -7.21 -20.59 15.47
N LEU A 143 -8.02 -20.37 14.43
CA LEU A 143 -8.52 -21.47 13.60
C LEU A 143 -7.40 -22.16 12.79
N VAL A 144 -6.54 -21.40 12.10
CA VAL A 144 -5.60 -21.97 11.14
C VAL A 144 -4.56 -22.89 11.80
N PRO A 145 -3.89 -22.53 12.91
CA PRO A 145 -2.94 -23.43 13.57
C PRO A 145 -3.58 -24.74 14.02
N HIS A 146 -4.75 -24.68 14.68
CA HIS A 146 -5.44 -25.88 15.17
C HIS A 146 -5.93 -26.78 14.02
N LEU A 147 -6.52 -26.19 12.98
CA LEU A 147 -6.95 -26.96 11.81
C LEU A 147 -5.75 -27.53 11.04
N THR A 148 -4.61 -26.84 11.04
CA THR A 148 -3.37 -27.34 10.43
C THR A 148 -2.93 -28.64 11.10
N ASP A 149 -2.96 -28.72 12.42
CA ASP A 149 -2.57 -29.92 13.15
C ASP A 149 -3.61 -31.04 13.02
N LEU A 150 -4.90 -30.71 13.12
CA LEU A 150 -5.99 -31.69 13.02
C LEU A 150 -6.08 -32.33 11.62
N THR A 151 -5.75 -31.58 10.56
CA THR A 151 -5.83 -32.08 9.18
C THR A 151 -4.62 -32.90 8.75
N LYS A 152 -3.50 -32.90 9.49
CA LYS A 152 -2.28 -33.64 9.15
C LYS A 152 -2.52 -35.16 9.08
N SER A 153 -3.24 -35.70 10.04
CA SER A 153 -3.43 -37.16 10.20
C SER A 153 -4.87 -37.64 9.97
N ASP A 154 -5.85 -36.72 9.91
CA ASP A 154 -7.27 -37.08 9.84
C ASP A 154 -7.96 -36.52 8.59
N CYS A 155 -8.39 -37.42 7.71
CA CYS A 155 -9.13 -37.08 6.49
C CYS A 155 -10.55 -36.55 6.78
N ILE A 156 -11.14 -36.87 7.93
CA ILE A 156 -12.43 -36.31 8.36
C ILE A 156 -12.27 -34.82 8.61
N TRP A 157 -11.17 -34.41 9.27
CA TRP A 157 -10.88 -32.99 9.49
C TRP A 157 -10.63 -32.23 8.19
N GLN A 158 -9.98 -32.85 7.19
CA GLN A 158 -9.85 -32.24 5.87
C GLN A 158 -11.23 -32.00 5.23
N ARG A 159 -12.12 -32.99 5.26
CA ARG A 159 -13.49 -32.85 4.74
C ARG A 159 -14.30 -31.80 5.49
N ILE A 160 -14.17 -31.72 6.81
CA ILE A 160 -14.82 -30.67 7.62
C ILE A 160 -14.30 -29.29 7.20
N CYS A 161 -13.00 -29.12 6.96
CA CYS A 161 -12.44 -27.84 6.49
C CYS A 161 -12.95 -27.48 5.10
N TRP A 162 -13.00 -28.43 4.17
CA TRP A 162 -13.54 -28.20 2.83
C TRP A 162 -15.00 -27.75 2.90
N TRP A 163 -15.84 -28.44 3.69
CA TRP A 163 -17.22 -28.02 3.90
C TRP A 163 -17.35 -26.67 4.60
N LEU A 164 -16.46 -26.39 5.57
CA LEU A 164 -16.44 -25.11 6.28
C LEU A 164 -16.26 -23.95 5.30
N VAL A 165 -15.40 -24.10 4.29
CA VAL A 165 -15.16 -23.04 3.31
C VAL A 165 -16.13 -23.09 2.11
N GLU A 166 -16.51 -24.29 1.64
CA GLU A 166 -17.48 -24.46 0.55
C GLU A 166 -18.88 -23.91 0.90
N CYS A 167 -19.27 -23.93 2.18
CA CYS A 167 -20.55 -23.38 2.63
C CYS A 167 -20.52 -21.86 2.88
N VAL A 168 -19.42 -21.16 2.58
CA VAL A 168 -19.36 -19.69 2.69
C VAL A 168 -20.07 -19.07 1.48
N PRO A 169 -20.98 -18.10 1.68
CA PRO A 169 -21.61 -17.36 0.58
C PRO A 169 -20.59 -16.60 -0.28
N ASP A 170 -20.83 -16.54 -1.59
CA ASP A 170 -19.94 -15.88 -2.56
C ASP A 170 -19.57 -14.43 -2.19
N ARG A 171 -20.51 -13.70 -1.59
CA ARG A 171 -20.28 -12.33 -1.08
C ARG A 171 -19.18 -12.22 -0.03
N TRP A 172 -18.84 -13.30 0.67
CA TRP A 172 -17.82 -13.35 1.73
C TRP A 172 -16.60 -14.19 1.34
N MET A 173 -16.67 -14.90 0.20
CA MET A 173 -15.66 -15.85 -0.25
C MET A 173 -14.27 -15.23 -0.36
N GLU A 174 -14.19 -14.02 -0.91
CA GLU A 174 -12.93 -13.31 -1.09
C GLU A 174 -12.19 -13.10 0.23
N ALA A 175 -12.87 -12.55 1.25
CA ALA A 175 -12.25 -12.27 2.55
C ALA A 175 -11.80 -13.55 3.26
N VAL A 176 -12.56 -14.64 3.09
CA VAL A 176 -12.21 -15.95 3.67
C VAL A 176 -10.97 -16.53 2.97
N VAL A 177 -11.00 -16.64 1.64
CA VAL A 177 -9.87 -17.18 0.86
C VAL A 177 -8.60 -16.38 1.14
N LEU A 178 -8.69 -15.05 1.08
CA LEU A 178 -7.55 -14.18 1.38
C LEU A 178 -6.97 -14.44 2.78
N GLY A 179 -7.85 -14.56 3.78
CA GLY A 179 -7.44 -14.85 5.16
C GLY A 179 -6.72 -16.19 5.30
N PHE A 180 -7.20 -17.25 4.62
CA PHE A 180 -6.54 -18.56 4.65
C PHE A 180 -5.19 -18.55 3.94
N VAL A 181 -5.11 -17.94 2.75
CA VAL A 181 -3.86 -17.88 1.96
C VAL A 181 -2.77 -17.12 2.74
N GLN A 182 -3.12 -16.02 3.41
CA GLN A 182 -2.18 -15.23 4.20
C GLN A 182 -1.70 -15.90 5.50
N ARG A 183 -2.44 -16.89 6.01
CA ARG A 183 -2.17 -17.51 7.32
C ARG A 183 -1.71 -18.95 7.27
N ALA A 184 -1.96 -19.65 6.18
CA ALA A 184 -1.41 -20.98 6.00
C ALA A 184 0.13 -20.90 6.02
N PRO A 185 0.82 -21.81 6.75
CA PRO A 185 2.28 -21.83 6.78
C PRO A 185 2.91 -22.42 5.51
N GLY A 186 2.12 -23.04 4.63
CA GLY A 186 2.60 -23.69 3.42
C GLY A 186 1.48 -24.08 2.46
N ALA A 187 1.84 -24.32 1.19
CA ALA A 187 0.93 -24.76 0.14
C ALA A 187 0.20 -26.09 0.48
N ASP A 188 0.91 -27.06 1.09
CA ASP A 188 0.31 -28.33 1.48
C ASP A 188 -0.79 -28.16 2.53
N VAL A 189 -0.55 -27.25 3.49
CA VAL A 189 -1.53 -26.93 4.52
C VAL A 189 -2.73 -26.25 3.88
N LEU A 190 -2.49 -25.28 3.00
CA LEU A 190 -3.56 -24.59 2.27
C LEU A 190 -4.38 -25.58 1.44
N SER A 191 -3.75 -26.58 0.82
CA SER A 191 -4.42 -27.65 0.08
C SER A 191 -5.30 -28.52 0.98
N ARG A 192 -4.81 -28.89 2.18
CA ARG A 192 -5.63 -29.64 3.15
C ARG A 192 -6.82 -28.83 3.69
N LEU A 193 -6.68 -27.51 3.83
CA LEU A 193 -7.73 -26.64 4.35
C LEU A 193 -8.78 -26.25 3.30
N LEU A 194 -8.37 -25.89 2.08
CA LEU A 194 -9.27 -25.41 1.02
C LEU A 194 -9.69 -26.50 0.02
N GLY A 195 -8.95 -27.60 -0.09
CA GLY A 195 -9.25 -28.68 -1.02
C GLY A 195 -9.30 -28.18 -2.47
N ASN A 196 -10.38 -28.51 -3.17
CA ASN A 196 -10.62 -28.10 -4.56
C ASN A 196 -11.65 -26.95 -4.69
N LEU A 197 -11.75 -26.10 -3.66
CA LEU A 197 -12.66 -24.95 -3.65
C LEU A 197 -12.56 -24.08 -4.91
N VAL A 198 -11.33 -23.81 -5.36
CA VAL A 198 -11.04 -22.96 -6.53
C VAL A 198 -11.56 -23.57 -7.84
N VAL A 199 -11.71 -24.90 -7.91
CA VAL A 199 -12.30 -25.58 -9.09
C VAL A 199 -13.83 -25.58 -9.01
N LYS A 200 -14.39 -25.66 -7.79
CA LYS A 200 -15.84 -25.77 -7.56
C LYS A 200 -16.56 -24.42 -7.54
N ASN A 201 -15.89 -23.35 -7.13
CA ASN A 201 -16.49 -22.03 -6.93
C ASN A 201 -15.79 -20.97 -7.80
N LYS A 202 -16.53 -20.38 -8.75
CA LYS A 202 -16.03 -19.37 -9.69
C LYS A 202 -15.50 -18.10 -9.00
N LYS A 203 -16.09 -17.71 -7.86
CA LYS A 203 -15.63 -16.54 -7.10
C LYS A 203 -14.29 -16.82 -6.44
N ALA A 204 -14.13 -17.99 -5.82
CA ALA A 204 -12.83 -18.41 -5.27
C ALA A 204 -11.78 -18.56 -6.37
N GLN A 205 -12.16 -19.11 -7.54
CA GLN A 205 -11.33 -19.17 -8.73
C GLN A 205 -10.79 -17.79 -9.11
N PHE A 206 -11.69 -16.85 -9.38
CA PHE A 206 -11.32 -15.49 -9.76
C PHE A 206 -10.44 -14.79 -8.72
N VAL A 207 -10.71 -14.96 -7.42
CA VAL A 207 -9.91 -14.34 -6.37
C VAL A 207 -8.47 -14.86 -6.39
N VAL A 208 -8.29 -16.17 -6.50
CA VAL A 208 -6.98 -16.83 -6.48
C VAL A 208 -6.20 -16.61 -7.78
N THR A 209 -6.85 -16.73 -8.94
CA THR A 209 -6.16 -16.69 -10.25
C THR A 209 -6.02 -15.29 -10.82
N GLN A 210 -6.92 -14.37 -10.51
CA GLN A 210 -6.90 -13.00 -11.06
C GLN A 210 -6.66 -11.96 -9.98
N LYS A 211 -7.53 -11.94 -8.95
CA LYS A 211 -7.57 -10.79 -8.04
C LYS A 211 -6.31 -10.65 -7.21
N MET A 212 -5.81 -11.74 -6.64
CA MET A 212 -4.60 -11.73 -5.79
C MET A 212 -3.29 -11.65 -6.57
N LEU A 213 -3.32 -11.86 -7.88
CA LEU A 213 -2.11 -11.94 -8.72
C LEU A 213 -1.96 -10.71 -9.64
N LEU A 214 -3.05 -10.24 -10.23
CA LEU A 214 -3.05 -9.17 -11.23
C LEU A 214 -3.70 -7.87 -10.71
N LEU A 215 -4.81 -7.97 -9.98
CA LEU A 215 -5.60 -6.79 -9.55
C LEU A 215 -5.20 -6.22 -8.18
N GLN A 216 -4.62 -7.06 -7.32
CA GLN A 216 -4.09 -6.70 -6.02
C GLN A 216 -2.64 -7.15 -5.97
N TYR A 217 -1.75 -6.22 -5.61
CA TYR A 217 -0.33 -6.48 -5.39
C TYR A 217 0.06 -6.06 -3.97
N GLY A 218 1.27 -6.42 -3.53
CA GLY A 218 1.77 -6.10 -2.19
C GLY A 218 1.62 -7.23 -1.17
N TYR A 219 1.30 -8.45 -1.60
CA TYR A 219 1.44 -9.64 -0.77
C TYR A 219 2.91 -10.08 -0.72
N THR A 220 3.34 -10.64 0.42
CA THR A 220 4.71 -11.14 0.60
C THR A 220 5.00 -12.34 -0.29
N THR A 221 6.26 -12.56 -0.66
CA THR A 221 6.71 -13.71 -1.47
C THR A 221 6.24 -15.07 -0.93
N ALA A 222 6.21 -15.25 0.39
CA ALA A 222 5.69 -16.46 1.02
C ALA A 222 4.19 -16.72 0.74
N VAL A 223 3.39 -15.67 0.64
CA VAL A 223 1.95 -15.76 0.32
C VAL A 223 1.76 -16.15 -1.15
N LEU A 224 2.59 -15.63 -2.06
CA LEU A 224 2.62 -16.06 -3.46
C LEU A 224 3.02 -17.53 -3.59
N GLN A 225 4.06 -17.97 -2.89
CA GLN A 225 4.50 -19.38 -2.86
C GLN A 225 3.39 -20.30 -2.35
N ASN A 226 2.68 -19.89 -1.30
CA ASN A 226 1.54 -20.65 -0.78
C ASN A 226 0.40 -20.76 -1.80
N LEU A 227 0.06 -19.64 -2.44
CA LEU A 227 -1.04 -19.56 -3.41
C LEU A 227 -0.77 -20.38 -4.67
N LEU A 228 0.40 -20.17 -5.28
CA LEU A 228 0.79 -20.83 -6.52
C LEU A 228 1.18 -22.29 -6.28
N GLY A 229 1.80 -22.60 -5.14
CA GLY A 229 2.01 -23.98 -4.69
C GLY A 229 0.68 -24.71 -4.46
N TYR A 230 -0.34 -24.05 -3.89
CA TYR A 230 -1.67 -24.66 -3.76
C TYR A 230 -2.27 -25.04 -5.13
N LEU A 231 -2.09 -24.21 -6.15
CA LEU A 231 -2.53 -24.54 -7.51
C LEU A 231 -1.73 -25.71 -8.12
N SER A 232 -0.46 -25.87 -7.74
CA SER A 232 0.40 -26.92 -8.30
C SER A 232 0.14 -28.32 -7.73
N LEU A 233 -0.44 -28.44 -6.53
CA LEU A 233 -0.50 -29.73 -5.81
C LEU A 233 -1.54 -30.74 -6.33
N ASP A 234 -2.62 -30.34 -7.00
CA ASP A 234 -3.66 -31.28 -7.48
C ASP A 234 -3.97 -31.12 -8.98
N GLY A 235 -4.21 -32.24 -9.66
CA GLY A 235 -4.39 -32.32 -11.13
C GLY A 235 -5.32 -31.25 -11.73
N PRO A 236 -6.59 -31.13 -11.30
CA PRO A 236 -7.52 -30.13 -11.85
C PRO A 236 -7.08 -28.68 -11.56
N ARG A 237 -6.32 -28.43 -10.49
CA ARG A 237 -5.80 -27.09 -10.17
C ARG A 237 -4.56 -26.74 -11.00
N ARG A 238 -3.80 -27.74 -11.46
CA ARG A 238 -2.61 -27.52 -12.31
C ARG A 238 -2.96 -26.86 -13.64
N ALA A 239 -4.12 -27.19 -14.22
CA ALA A 239 -4.61 -26.49 -15.41
C ALA A 239 -4.82 -24.98 -15.15
N LEU A 240 -5.25 -24.61 -13.93
CA LEU A 240 -5.37 -23.21 -13.53
C LEU A 240 -4.01 -22.55 -13.33
N LEU A 241 -2.99 -23.27 -12.84
CA LEU A 241 -1.62 -22.76 -12.72
C LEU A 241 -1.05 -22.36 -14.09
N ILE A 242 -1.22 -23.22 -15.11
CA ILE A 242 -0.74 -22.95 -16.47
C ILE A 242 -1.47 -21.73 -17.05
N LYS A 243 -2.79 -21.67 -16.88
CA LYS A 243 -3.58 -20.51 -17.30
C LYS A 243 -3.12 -19.21 -16.61
N VAL A 244 -2.87 -19.26 -15.30
CA VAL A 244 -2.34 -18.14 -14.53
C VAL A 244 -0.98 -17.70 -15.05
N LEU A 245 -0.09 -18.64 -15.38
CA LEU A 245 1.22 -18.32 -15.94
C LEU A 245 1.10 -17.61 -17.30
N GLN A 246 0.21 -18.06 -18.17
CA GLN A 246 -0.06 -17.40 -19.46
C GLN A 246 -0.56 -15.96 -19.26
N GLU A 247 -1.55 -15.75 -18.39
CA GLU A 247 -2.11 -14.43 -18.10
C GLU A 247 -1.09 -13.48 -17.44
N LEU A 248 -0.22 -14.02 -16.57
CA LEU A 248 0.88 -13.27 -15.97
C LEU A 248 1.90 -12.86 -17.03
N LEU A 249 2.27 -13.75 -17.95
CA LEU A 249 3.22 -13.46 -19.03
C LEU A 249 2.66 -12.46 -20.05
N GLU A 250 1.36 -12.56 -20.37
CA GLU A 250 0.67 -11.58 -21.22
C GLU A 250 0.67 -10.19 -20.60
N THR A 251 0.34 -10.10 -19.30
CA THR A 251 0.38 -8.82 -18.58
C THR A 251 1.79 -8.28 -18.43
N TRP A 252 2.77 -9.14 -18.13
CA TRP A 252 4.18 -8.79 -17.98
C TRP A 252 4.80 -8.34 -19.30
N GLY A 253 4.44 -8.97 -20.42
CA GLY A 253 4.96 -8.65 -21.74
C GLY A 253 4.29 -7.48 -22.44
N SER A 254 3.18 -6.95 -21.88
CA SER A 254 2.45 -5.85 -22.49
C SER A 254 3.21 -4.53 -22.39
N SER A 255 3.47 -3.89 -23.54
CA SER A 255 4.17 -2.59 -23.60
C SER A 255 3.50 -1.51 -22.74
N SER A 256 2.16 -1.48 -22.67
CA SER A 256 1.44 -0.53 -21.83
C SER A 256 1.61 -0.83 -20.34
N ALA A 257 1.57 -2.10 -19.95
CA ALA A 257 1.79 -2.51 -18.56
C ALA A 257 3.20 -2.17 -18.08
N VAL A 258 4.24 -2.41 -18.90
CA VAL A 258 5.63 -2.08 -18.57
C VAL A 258 5.85 -0.57 -18.42
N LYS A 259 5.15 0.25 -19.22
CA LYS A 259 5.28 1.72 -19.19
C LYS A 259 4.52 2.38 -18.04
N HIS A 260 3.34 1.87 -17.70
CA HIS A 260 2.41 2.57 -16.80
C HIS A 260 2.23 1.89 -15.42
N SER A 261 2.69 0.65 -15.24
CA SER A 261 2.58 -0.03 -13.94
C SER A 261 3.74 0.37 -13.01
N PRO A 262 3.49 0.58 -11.71
CA PRO A 262 4.54 0.79 -10.72
C PRO A 262 5.58 -0.33 -10.71
N VAL A 263 6.83 -0.01 -10.36
CA VAL A 263 7.92 -0.99 -10.32
C VAL A 263 7.60 -2.12 -9.35
N GLU A 264 6.97 -1.82 -8.21
CA GLU A 264 6.56 -2.82 -7.21
C GLU A 264 5.57 -3.84 -7.78
N GLN A 265 4.67 -3.40 -8.67
CA GLN A 265 3.73 -4.29 -9.34
C GLN A 265 4.43 -5.15 -10.40
N GLN A 266 5.37 -4.59 -11.16
CA GLN A 266 6.18 -5.35 -12.12
C GLN A 266 7.01 -6.42 -11.41
N GLN A 267 7.66 -6.06 -10.30
CA GLN A 267 8.37 -7.00 -9.42
C GLN A 267 7.44 -8.11 -8.90
N TYR A 268 6.24 -7.74 -8.44
CA TYR A 268 5.26 -8.68 -7.91
C TYR A 268 4.84 -9.72 -8.97
N ILE A 269 4.58 -9.27 -10.20
CA ILE A 269 4.25 -10.15 -11.34
C ILE A 269 5.46 -11.02 -11.70
N SER A 270 6.67 -10.47 -11.76
CA SER A 270 7.89 -11.25 -12.01
C SER A 270 8.10 -12.33 -10.95
N LYS A 271 7.92 -12.04 -9.65
CA LYS A 271 7.97 -13.04 -8.57
C LYS A 271 6.92 -14.14 -8.79
N ALA A 272 5.70 -13.79 -9.14
CA ALA A 272 4.64 -14.76 -9.42
C ALA A 272 4.97 -15.68 -10.61
N ILE A 273 5.52 -15.12 -11.71
CA ILE A 273 5.98 -15.89 -12.88
C ILE A 273 7.05 -16.90 -12.47
N LEU A 274 8.10 -16.45 -11.76
CA LEU A 274 9.20 -17.33 -11.33
C LEU A 274 8.72 -18.46 -10.42
N ILE A 275 7.80 -18.17 -9.49
CA ILE A 275 7.20 -19.20 -8.64
C ILE A 275 6.35 -20.18 -9.46
N CYS A 276 5.55 -19.71 -10.43
CA CYS A 276 4.83 -20.59 -11.35
C CYS A 276 5.78 -21.53 -12.11
N LEU A 277 6.88 -20.99 -12.66
CA LEU A 277 7.91 -21.76 -13.37
C LEU A 277 8.58 -22.81 -12.47
N SER A 278 8.77 -22.52 -11.18
CA SER A 278 9.32 -23.49 -10.21
C SER A 278 8.44 -24.74 -10.01
N HIS A 279 7.13 -24.62 -10.30
CA HIS A 279 6.13 -25.67 -10.08
C HIS A 279 5.72 -26.45 -11.35
N LEU A 280 6.18 -26.01 -12.52
CA LEU A 280 5.95 -26.71 -13.78
C LEU A 280 6.71 -28.04 -13.80
N LYS A 281 6.07 -29.06 -14.37
CA LYS A 281 6.67 -30.38 -14.63
C LYS A 281 7.05 -30.49 -16.11
N GLU A 282 8.02 -31.33 -16.43
CA GLU A 282 8.49 -31.60 -17.80
C GLU A 282 7.38 -31.72 -18.88
N PRO A 283 6.31 -32.55 -18.70
CA PRO A 283 5.27 -32.66 -19.72
C PRO A 283 4.46 -31.38 -19.94
N GLU A 284 4.35 -30.53 -18.93
CA GLU A 284 3.63 -29.26 -19.03
C GLU A 284 4.50 -28.22 -19.72
N ILE A 285 5.80 -28.20 -19.41
CA ILE A 285 6.78 -27.33 -20.08
C ILE A 285 6.78 -27.62 -21.58
N GLU A 286 6.79 -28.89 -21.99
CA GLU A 286 6.77 -29.25 -23.40
C GLU A 286 5.44 -28.86 -24.07
N SER A 287 4.31 -28.98 -23.35
CA SER A 287 3.00 -28.60 -23.87
C SER A 287 2.83 -27.09 -24.09
N CYS A 288 3.46 -26.23 -23.29
CA CYS A 288 3.35 -24.77 -23.42
C CYS A 288 4.64 -24.11 -23.95
N ARG A 289 5.62 -24.90 -24.42
CA ARG A 289 6.94 -24.43 -24.85
C ARG A 289 6.90 -23.27 -25.84
N GLN A 290 6.12 -23.40 -26.91
CA GLN A 290 6.03 -22.40 -27.97
C GLN A 290 5.41 -21.09 -27.48
N GLU A 291 4.38 -21.18 -26.64
CA GLU A 291 3.71 -20.03 -26.05
C GLU A 291 4.65 -19.30 -25.08
N LEU A 292 5.32 -20.04 -24.19
CA LEU A 292 6.29 -19.46 -23.26
C LEU A 292 7.43 -18.74 -23.99
N LEU A 293 7.97 -19.33 -25.07
CA LEU A 293 9.00 -18.68 -25.88
C LEU A 293 8.48 -17.40 -26.54
N THR A 294 7.26 -17.45 -27.10
CA THR A 294 6.66 -16.29 -27.77
C THR A 294 6.44 -15.14 -26.79
N SER A 295 5.77 -15.40 -25.66
CA SER A 295 5.51 -14.38 -24.63
C SER A 295 6.79 -13.87 -23.97
N MET A 296 7.79 -14.74 -23.77
CA MET A 296 9.10 -14.33 -23.27
C MET A 296 9.77 -13.35 -24.25
N MET A 297 9.86 -13.69 -25.54
CA MET A 297 10.56 -12.84 -26.51
C MET A 297 9.89 -11.46 -26.65
N GLU A 298 8.55 -11.42 -26.67
CA GLU A 298 7.79 -10.17 -26.71
C GLU A 298 8.00 -9.34 -25.44
N GLY A 299 7.87 -9.95 -24.26
CA GLY A 299 8.01 -9.23 -23.00
C GLY A 299 9.42 -8.75 -22.71
N VAL A 300 10.44 -9.55 -23.02
CA VAL A 300 11.85 -9.15 -22.85
C VAL A 300 12.18 -7.95 -23.71
N LYS A 301 11.69 -7.91 -24.95
CA LYS A 301 11.84 -6.73 -25.81
C LYS A 301 11.27 -5.49 -25.14
N CYS A 302 10.03 -5.53 -24.66
CA CYS A 302 9.39 -4.39 -23.99
C CYS A 302 10.14 -3.96 -22.71
N HIS A 303 10.63 -4.92 -21.91
CA HIS A 303 11.39 -4.62 -20.71
C HIS A 303 12.76 -3.99 -21.01
N LEU A 304 13.48 -4.47 -22.04
CA LEU A 304 14.79 -3.94 -22.44
C LEU A 304 14.71 -2.53 -23.05
N GLU A 305 13.59 -2.20 -23.70
CA GLU A 305 13.30 -0.86 -24.21
C GLU A 305 13.06 0.18 -23.08
N SER A 306 12.90 -0.26 -21.83
CA SER A 306 12.69 0.64 -20.70
C SER A 306 13.95 1.43 -20.34
N SER A 307 13.79 2.72 -20.03
CA SER A 307 14.88 3.58 -19.54
C SER A 307 15.30 3.27 -18.11
N LEU A 308 14.45 2.57 -17.33
CA LEU A 308 14.72 2.23 -15.94
C LEU A 308 15.58 0.95 -15.81
N PRO A 309 16.79 1.00 -15.21
CA PRO A 309 17.67 -0.16 -15.08
C PRO A 309 17.02 -1.35 -14.36
N GLN A 310 16.22 -1.07 -13.33
CA GLN A 310 15.52 -2.08 -12.55
C GLN A 310 14.50 -2.87 -13.40
N ILE A 311 13.75 -2.19 -14.28
CA ILE A 311 12.78 -2.83 -15.19
C ILE A 311 13.50 -3.69 -16.22
N ARG A 312 14.62 -3.20 -16.79
CA ARG A 312 15.46 -4.00 -17.69
C ARG A 312 15.97 -5.25 -16.99
N ARG A 313 16.43 -5.12 -15.75
CA ARG A 313 16.94 -6.23 -14.92
C ARG A 313 15.87 -7.29 -14.66
N LEU A 314 14.64 -6.89 -14.30
CA LEU A 314 13.51 -7.82 -14.19
C LEU A 314 13.25 -8.56 -15.49
N GLY A 315 13.27 -7.83 -16.61
CA GLY A 315 13.20 -8.36 -17.97
C GLY A 315 14.20 -9.49 -18.21
N MET A 316 15.47 -9.20 -17.97
CA MET A 316 16.59 -10.13 -18.15
C MET A 316 16.47 -11.36 -17.23
N ILE A 317 16.19 -11.18 -15.95
CA ILE A 317 16.09 -12.30 -14.99
C ILE A 317 14.95 -13.26 -15.38
N VAL A 318 13.77 -12.74 -15.70
CA VAL A 318 12.62 -13.58 -16.09
C VAL A 318 12.92 -14.30 -17.41
N ALA A 319 13.56 -13.64 -18.37
CA ALA A 319 13.99 -14.23 -19.63
C ALA A 319 14.93 -15.42 -19.45
N GLU A 320 16.01 -15.22 -18.68
CA GLU A 320 17.00 -16.25 -18.38
C GLU A 320 16.33 -17.43 -17.67
N SER A 321 15.43 -17.13 -16.74
CA SER A 321 14.69 -18.12 -15.98
C SER A 321 13.82 -18.99 -16.88
N ILE A 322 13.04 -18.39 -17.79
CA ILE A 322 12.21 -19.12 -18.76
C ILE A 322 13.09 -19.91 -19.73
N SER A 323 14.15 -19.29 -20.27
CA SER A 323 15.08 -19.95 -21.19
C SER A 323 15.74 -21.18 -20.55
N SER A 324 16.17 -21.08 -19.28
CA SER A 324 16.77 -22.19 -18.53
C SER A 324 15.79 -23.34 -18.26
N LYS A 325 14.49 -23.04 -18.12
CA LYS A 325 13.45 -24.05 -17.91
C LYS A 325 13.04 -24.75 -19.19
N ILE A 326 13.08 -24.07 -20.33
CA ILE A 326 12.68 -24.61 -21.63
C ILE A 326 13.82 -25.36 -22.32
N ASN A 327 15.06 -24.90 -22.17
CA ASN A 327 16.23 -25.46 -22.83
C ASN A 327 17.15 -26.11 -21.80
N THR A 328 16.91 -27.38 -21.50
CA THR A 328 17.76 -28.20 -20.62
C THR A 328 19.09 -28.60 -21.28
N ASP A 329 19.10 -28.84 -22.60
CA ASP A 329 20.26 -29.32 -23.37
C ASP A 329 20.79 -28.31 -24.43
N GLY A 330 20.21 -27.10 -24.50
CA GLY A 330 20.52 -26.09 -25.52
C GLY A 330 21.21 -24.82 -24.99
N PRO A 331 21.58 -23.86 -25.86
CA PRO A 331 22.11 -22.58 -25.43
C PRO A 331 21.04 -21.82 -24.63
N VAL A 332 21.34 -21.56 -23.35
CA VAL A 332 20.50 -20.76 -22.46
C VAL A 332 20.86 -19.29 -22.64
N LEU A 333 19.82 -18.45 -22.70
CA LEU A 333 19.98 -16.99 -22.74
C LEU A 333 20.75 -16.53 -21.48
N LYS A 334 21.80 -15.72 -21.66
CA LYS A 334 22.57 -15.12 -20.58
C LYS A 334 22.80 -13.65 -20.87
N PHE A 335 22.38 -12.80 -19.95
CA PHE A 335 22.57 -11.37 -19.92
C PHE A 335 23.60 -10.98 -18.85
N GLN A 336 24.14 -9.78 -19.00
CA GLN A 336 25.01 -9.17 -18.00
C GLN A 336 24.24 -8.07 -17.27
N TYR A 337 24.17 -8.14 -15.95
CA TYR A 337 23.55 -7.14 -15.09
C TYR A 337 24.13 -7.23 -13.67
N GLU A 338 23.99 -6.15 -12.90
CA GLU A 338 24.44 -6.09 -11.50
C GLU A 338 23.62 -7.04 -10.61
N GLU A 339 24.32 -7.88 -9.84
CA GLU A 339 23.72 -8.87 -8.94
C GLU A 339 23.40 -8.28 -7.56
N ASP A 340 22.32 -7.51 -7.49
CA ASP A 340 21.84 -6.93 -6.23
C ASP A 340 21.02 -7.93 -5.40
N ASP A 341 20.66 -7.55 -4.17
CA ASP A 341 19.82 -8.35 -3.26
C ASP A 341 18.51 -8.81 -3.91
N GLU A 342 17.88 -7.94 -4.70
CA GLU A 342 16.65 -8.24 -5.43
C GLU A 342 16.86 -9.33 -6.50
N ALA A 343 17.97 -9.26 -7.24
CA ALA A 343 18.29 -10.25 -8.27
C ALA A 343 18.53 -11.62 -7.65
N ARG A 344 19.23 -11.68 -6.51
CA ARG A 344 19.43 -12.91 -5.73
C ARG A 344 18.12 -13.45 -5.18
N GLU A 345 17.23 -12.61 -4.65
CA GLU A 345 15.90 -13.03 -4.19
C GLU A 345 15.12 -13.67 -5.34
N LEU A 346 15.04 -13.02 -6.51
CA LEU A 346 14.29 -13.52 -7.66
C LEU A 346 14.83 -14.86 -8.17
N LYS A 347 16.16 -14.99 -8.33
CA LYS A 347 16.79 -16.25 -8.74
C LYS A 347 16.51 -17.39 -7.75
N SER A 348 16.44 -17.09 -6.45
CA SER A 348 16.15 -18.11 -5.42
C SER A 348 14.75 -18.73 -5.55
N LEU A 349 13.80 -18.03 -6.18
CA LEU A 349 12.41 -18.51 -6.35
C LEU A 349 12.25 -19.66 -7.34
N LEU A 350 13.26 -19.90 -8.19
CA LEU A 350 13.26 -21.03 -9.12
C LEU A 350 13.53 -22.38 -8.44
N VAL A 351 14.09 -22.34 -7.22
CA VAL A 351 14.35 -23.54 -6.42
C VAL A 351 13.17 -23.76 -5.48
N PRO A 352 12.45 -24.90 -5.57
CA PRO A 352 11.36 -25.20 -4.64
C PRO A 352 11.88 -25.22 -3.19
N PRO A 353 11.17 -24.62 -2.21
CA PRO A 353 11.57 -24.73 -0.82
C PRO A 353 11.58 -26.20 -0.38
N ALA A 354 12.67 -26.65 0.22
CA ALA A 354 12.76 -28.00 0.77
C ALA A 354 11.63 -28.23 1.81
N PRO A 355 11.03 -29.43 1.90
CA PRO A 355 10.02 -29.72 2.91
C PRO A 355 10.63 -29.55 4.31
N LEU A 356 10.06 -28.65 5.12
CA LEU A 356 10.46 -28.45 6.51
C LEU A 356 10.26 -29.76 7.30
N SER A 357 11.36 -30.47 7.57
CA SER A 357 11.41 -31.50 8.60
C SER A 357 11.31 -30.84 9.97
N VAL A 358 10.36 -31.33 10.76
CA VAL A 358 10.05 -30.86 12.11
C VAL A 358 11.23 -31.17 13.03
N LEU A 359 11.88 -30.14 13.58
CA LEU A 359 12.67 -30.25 14.81
C LEU A 359 11.73 -30.06 16.01
N PRO A 360 11.61 -31.04 16.92
CA PRO A 360 10.76 -30.91 18.09
C PRO A 360 11.49 -30.21 19.25
N GLY A 361 10.80 -29.24 19.86
CA GLY A 361 10.84 -28.95 21.30
C GLY A 361 12.11 -28.32 21.87
N LEU A 362 12.06 -27.02 22.14
CA LEU A 362 12.81 -26.42 23.25
C LEU A 362 12.08 -26.74 24.57
N PRO A 363 12.80 -27.22 25.60
CA PRO A 363 12.52 -26.85 26.98
C PRO A 363 13.47 -25.73 27.42
N ASP A 364 12.92 -24.82 28.23
CA ASP A 364 13.61 -23.74 28.91
C ASP A 364 14.64 -24.23 29.96
N ASN A 365 15.55 -23.31 30.28
CA ASN A 365 16.46 -23.24 31.43
C ASN A 365 17.72 -24.13 31.43
N ASP A 366 18.91 -23.52 31.31
CA ASP A 366 19.61 -23.04 32.51
C ASP A 366 20.89 -22.23 32.20
N TRP A 367 21.04 -21.15 32.96
CA TRP A 367 22.28 -20.62 33.53
C TRP A 367 23.47 -20.23 32.62
N ALA A 368 23.70 -18.91 32.62
CA ALA A 368 24.93 -18.20 32.34
C ALA A 368 26.21 -18.89 32.86
N LYS A 369 27.26 -18.91 32.03
CA LYS A 369 28.58 -18.33 32.36
C LYS A 369 29.61 -18.67 31.28
N ASN A 370 30.39 -17.64 30.99
CA ASN A 370 31.82 -17.68 30.70
C ASN A 370 32.28 -18.08 29.29
N SER A 371 32.77 -17.02 28.63
CA SER A 371 34.11 -16.90 28.05
C SER A 371 34.46 -17.75 26.82
N LEU A 372 34.84 -17.01 25.76
CA LEU A 372 35.70 -17.46 24.68
C LEU A 372 36.89 -18.29 25.18
N PRO A 373 37.38 -19.19 24.32
CA PRO A 373 38.81 -19.36 24.16
C PRO A 373 39.23 -19.16 22.69
N LEU A 374 40.10 -18.17 22.49
CA LEU A 374 41.15 -18.19 21.48
C LEU A 374 42.27 -19.11 21.96
N TRP A 375 42.83 -19.92 21.06
CA TRP A 375 44.28 -20.05 20.76
C TRP A 375 44.46 -21.21 19.74
N ALA A 376 45.04 -21.01 18.55
CA ALA A 376 46.43 -20.71 18.16
C ALA A 376 47.24 -21.97 17.79
N ASN A 377 47.87 -21.95 16.61
CA ASN A 377 49.24 -22.38 16.26
C ASN A 377 49.35 -22.41 14.72
N SER A 378 50.33 -21.78 14.08
CA SER A 378 51.80 -21.91 14.19
C SER A 378 52.45 -20.64 13.60
N CYS A 379 53.69 -20.21 13.85
CA CYS A 379 54.87 -20.72 14.57
C CYS A 379 55.82 -19.54 14.90
N LEU A 380 56.60 -19.70 15.97
CA LEU A 380 57.74 -18.87 16.45
C LEU A 380 58.93 -18.84 15.43
N TYR A 381 59.94 -17.96 15.44
CA TYR A 381 60.76 -17.34 16.50
C TYR A 381 61.61 -16.15 15.95
N PHE A 382 62.15 -15.38 16.90
CA PHE A 382 63.44 -14.66 16.94
C PHE A 382 63.43 -13.13 16.88
N VAL A 383 64.21 -12.61 17.83
CA VAL A 383 64.39 -11.23 18.28
C VAL A 383 65.51 -10.58 17.45
N ASP A 384 65.41 -9.25 17.30
CA ASP A 384 66.49 -8.24 17.43
C ASP A 384 66.67 -7.29 16.23
N SER A 385 67.01 -6.05 16.57
CA SER A 385 67.59 -4.98 15.74
C SER A 385 66.69 -3.87 15.18
N ASP A 386 67.14 -2.64 15.49
CA ASP A 386 66.70 -1.28 15.16
C ASP A 386 66.44 -0.94 13.68
N ASP A 387 65.75 0.20 13.50
CA ASP A 387 65.48 1.00 12.30
C ASP A 387 64.41 0.48 11.33
N ASP A 388 63.23 1.10 11.37
CA ASP A 388 62.64 1.75 10.20
C ASP A 388 61.43 2.62 10.61
N LEU A 389 61.56 3.93 10.38
CA LEU A 389 60.48 4.91 10.56
C LEU A 389 59.27 4.50 9.70
N ILE A 390 58.13 4.24 10.36
CA ILE A 390 56.85 4.02 9.68
C ILE A 390 56.37 5.38 9.14
N PRO A 391 56.15 5.56 7.82
CA PRO A 391 55.54 6.78 7.30
C PRO A 391 54.16 7.00 7.90
N TYR A 392 53.87 8.23 8.32
CA TYR A 392 52.56 8.59 8.85
C TYR A 392 51.46 8.33 7.83
N ASP A 393 50.35 7.76 8.30
CA ASP A 393 49.13 7.53 7.54
C ASP A 393 48.47 8.86 7.18
N MET A 394 48.57 9.23 5.90
CA MET A 394 47.96 10.43 5.30
C MET A 394 46.55 10.14 4.73
N SER A 395 45.93 9.00 5.04
CA SER A 395 44.63 8.61 4.47
C SER A 395 43.45 9.49 4.89
N GLU A 396 43.62 10.32 5.94
CA GLU A 396 42.63 11.32 6.36
C GLU A 396 42.88 12.74 5.84
N ASP A 397 43.98 12.97 5.10
CA ASP A 397 44.28 14.28 4.52
C ASP A 397 43.46 14.51 3.24
N LYS A 398 42.35 15.25 3.37
CA LYS A 398 41.64 15.86 2.24
C LYS A 398 42.19 17.26 1.97
N GLU A 399 42.71 17.50 0.76
CA GLU A 399 42.90 18.86 0.25
C GLU A 399 41.54 19.59 0.23
N LEU A 400 41.30 20.46 1.21
CA LEU A 400 40.15 21.37 1.19
C LEU A 400 40.41 22.50 0.19
N LYS A 401 40.27 22.21 -1.11
CA LYS A 401 39.99 23.26 -2.09
C LYS A 401 38.58 23.78 -1.83
N LYS A 402 38.43 24.65 -0.81
CA LYS A 402 37.20 25.40 -0.58
C LYS A 402 37.09 26.43 -1.70
N THR A 403 36.53 26.03 -2.82
CA THR A 403 36.08 26.95 -3.86
C THR A 403 35.13 27.94 -3.18
N LYS A 404 35.44 29.23 -3.25
CA LYS A 404 34.67 30.25 -2.53
C LYS A 404 33.27 30.33 -3.14
N ALA A 405 32.24 30.20 -2.30
CA ALA A 405 30.86 30.36 -2.72
C ALA A 405 30.61 31.79 -3.27
N PRO A 406 29.80 31.93 -4.33
CA PRO A 406 29.46 33.23 -4.90
C PRO A 406 28.69 34.09 -3.91
N VAL A 407 28.88 35.41 -3.99
CA VAL A 407 28.28 36.39 -3.06
C VAL A 407 27.10 37.13 -3.70
N TYR A 408 27.12 37.30 -5.03
CA TYR A 408 26.08 38.00 -5.77
C TYR A 408 25.22 37.05 -6.60
N ILE A 409 23.94 37.39 -6.74
CA ILE A 409 22.97 36.62 -7.54
C ILE A 409 23.35 36.65 -9.03
N ARG A 410 23.93 37.77 -9.51
CA ARG A 410 24.40 37.89 -10.90
C ARG A 410 25.56 36.96 -11.19
N ASP A 411 26.52 36.82 -10.27
CA ASP A 411 27.60 35.84 -10.39
C ASP A 411 27.04 34.41 -10.50
N CYS A 412 26.02 34.08 -9.70
CA CYS A 412 25.34 32.79 -9.81
C CYS A 412 24.72 32.58 -11.20
N ILE A 413 24.08 33.59 -11.78
CA ILE A 413 23.48 33.50 -13.13
C ILE A 413 24.56 33.22 -14.18
N GLU A 414 25.68 33.94 -14.12
CA GLU A 414 26.81 33.75 -15.03
C GLU A 414 27.42 32.34 -14.88
N ILE A 415 27.65 31.89 -13.64
CA ILE A 415 28.21 30.57 -13.35
C ILE A 415 27.27 29.45 -13.84
N LEU A 416 25.97 29.55 -13.55
CA LEU A 416 25.00 28.51 -13.90
C LEU A 416 24.80 28.40 -15.41
N THR A 417 24.93 29.50 -16.15
CA THR A 417 24.71 29.55 -17.60
C THR A 417 25.97 29.25 -18.41
N GLY A 418 27.16 29.63 -17.94
CA GLY A 418 28.38 29.65 -18.76
C GLY A 418 29.65 29.05 -18.15
N SER A 419 29.66 28.59 -16.90
CA SER A 419 30.88 28.01 -16.29
C SER A 419 31.10 26.56 -16.72
N GLU A 420 32.34 26.25 -17.14
CA GLU A 420 32.86 24.88 -17.30
C GLU A 420 33.45 24.32 -15.99
N ASP A 421 33.71 25.19 -15.00
CA ASP A 421 34.21 24.82 -13.68
C ASP A 421 33.08 24.22 -12.83
N LEU A 422 33.14 22.90 -12.64
CA LEU A 422 32.14 22.09 -11.96
C LEU A 422 32.04 22.39 -10.46
N ASP A 423 33.17 22.65 -9.79
CA ASP A 423 33.21 22.95 -8.35
C ASP A 423 32.52 24.30 -8.06
N LYS A 424 32.74 25.30 -8.93
CA LYS A 424 32.05 26.59 -8.82
C LYS A 424 30.56 26.47 -9.10
N TRP A 425 30.18 25.62 -10.06
CA TRP A 425 28.78 25.39 -10.40
C TRP A 425 28.01 24.77 -9.23
N GLU A 426 28.58 23.76 -8.55
CA GLU A 426 27.96 23.16 -7.37
C GLU A 426 27.78 24.14 -6.22
N GLU A 427 28.82 24.92 -5.92
CA GLU A 427 28.75 25.94 -4.87
C GLU A 427 27.73 27.05 -5.22
N ALA A 428 27.57 27.39 -6.50
CA ALA A 428 26.53 28.32 -6.94
C ALA A 428 25.11 27.77 -6.71
N VAL A 429 24.84 26.50 -7.04
CA VAL A 429 23.54 25.86 -6.80
C VAL A 429 23.22 25.82 -5.30
N LYS A 430 24.20 25.43 -4.47
CA LYS A 430 24.04 25.37 -3.00
C LYS A 430 23.80 26.76 -2.38
N ALA A 431 24.47 27.80 -2.88
CA ALA A 431 24.38 29.15 -2.32
C ALA A 431 23.09 29.89 -2.72
N LEU A 432 22.53 29.59 -3.91
CA LEU A 432 21.51 30.40 -4.57
C LEU A 432 20.25 30.66 -3.74
N GLU A 433 19.68 29.61 -3.14
CA GLU A 433 18.50 29.72 -2.27
C GLU A 433 18.72 30.74 -1.14
N SER A 434 19.90 30.68 -0.51
CA SER A 434 20.25 31.55 0.62
C SER A 434 20.48 33.00 0.18
N LEU A 435 21.07 33.21 -1.02
CA LEU A 435 21.35 34.53 -1.58
C LEU A 435 20.06 35.25 -1.96
N VAL A 436 19.14 34.56 -2.63
CA VAL A 436 17.83 35.09 -3.00
C VAL A 436 17.07 35.57 -1.76
N ARG A 437 17.03 34.75 -0.70
CA ARG A 437 16.31 35.13 0.54
C ARG A 437 16.98 36.27 1.33
N LYS A 438 18.30 36.39 1.28
CA LYS A 438 19.07 37.45 1.96
C LYS A 438 18.96 38.79 1.23
N ASN A 439 18.92 38.77 -0.10
CA ASN A 439 18.96 39.98 -0.95
C ASN A 439 17.70 40.08 -1.84
N PRO A 440 16.50 40.31 -1.28
CA PRO A 440 15.26 40.29 -2.04
C PRO A 440 15.15 41.41 -3.08
N ALA A 441 15.77 42.58 -2.84
CA ALA A 441 15.78 43.68 -3.80
C ALA A 441 16.55 43.31 -5.08
N ALA A 442 17.76 42.77 -4.93
CA ALA A 442 18.57 42.30 -6.06
C ALA A 442 17.91 41.11 -6.77
N ALA A 443 17.26 40.21 -6.03
CA ALA A 443 16.54 39.07 -6.60
C ALA A 443 15.35 39.49 -7.47
N ARG A 444 14.65 40.58 -7.14
CA ARG A 444 13.52 41.11 -7.95
C ARG A 444 13.96 41.65 -9.31
N GLU A 445 15.17 42.19 -9.42
CA GLU A 445 15.68 42.70 -10.70
C GLU A 445 15.90 41.60 -11.74
N VAL A 446 16.18 40.36 -11.28
CA VAL A 446 16.53 39.21 -12.12
C VAL A 446 15.60 38.01 -11.89
N SER A 447 14.42 38.22 -11.29
CA SER A 447 13.54 37.15 -10.81
C SER A 447 13.06 36.23 -11.94
N VAL A 448 12.60 36.81 -13.05
CA VAL A 448 12.11 36.08 -14.22
C VAL A 448 13.25 35.37 -14.95
N GLU A 449 14.40 36.01 -15.08
CA GLU A 449 15.59 35.42 -15.68
C GLU A 449 16.07 34.21 -14.87
N LEU A 450 16.15 34.35 -13.54
CA LEU A 450 16.55 33.29 -12.65
C LEU A 450 15.53 32.13 -12.63
N ALA A 451 14.24 32.43 -12.68
CA ALA A 451 13.20 31.41 -12.82
C ALA A 451 13.31 30.63 -14.14
N LYS A 452 13.63 31.32 -15.24
CA LYS A 452 13.91 30.69 -16.54
C LYS A 452 15.14 29.78 -16.47
N ILE A 453 16.24 30.26 -15.90
CA ILE A 453 17.46 29.46 -15.75
C ILE A 453 17.19 28.21 -14.92
N LEU A 454 16.55 28.35 -13.75
CA LEU A 454 16.25 27.23 -12.86
C LEU A 454 15.31 26.19 -13.48
N LEU A 455 14.34 26.61 -14.29
CA LEU A 455 13.42 25.71 -14.98
C LEU A 455 14.12 24.84 -16.04
N HIS A 456 15.19 25.36 -16.65
CA HIS A 456 15.98 24.66 -17.68
C HIS A 456 17.31 24.13 -17.13
N LEU A 457 17.56 24.26 -15.82
CA LEU A 457 18.81 23.82 -15.22
C LEU A 457 18.84 22.30 -15.15
N GLU A 458 19.74 21.72 -15.91
CA GLU A 458 20.05 20.30 -15.91
C GLU A 458 21.25 20.01 -15.00
N GLU A 459 21.27 18.79 -14.49
CA GLU A 459 22.31 18.32 -13.58
C GLU A 459 23.61 18.05 -14.36
N LYS A 460 24.65 18.85 -14.11
CA LYS A 460 25.98 18.69 -14.74
C LYS A 460 26.91 17.76 -13.95
N THR A 461 26.68 17.63 -12.65
CA THR A 461 27.46 16.79 -11.72
C THR A 461 26.51 15.94 -10.89
N CYS A 462 26.93 14.76 -10.42
CA CYS A 462 26.12 13.89 -9.56
C CYS A 462 25.99 14.47 -8.14
N LEU A 463 25.43 15.67 -8.01
CA LEU A 463 25.31 16.40 -6.76
C LEU A 463 24.13 15.86 -5.96
N GLU A 464 24.41 15.34 -4.76
CA GLU A 464 23.38 14.85 -3.85
C GLU A 464 22.31 15.92 -3.56
N GLY A 465 21.04 15.60 -3.86
CA GLY A 465 19.91 16.49 -3.60
C GLY A 465 19.77 17.66 -4.59
N PHE A 466 20.41 17.61 -5.77
CA PHE A 466 20.31 18.67 -6.78
C PHE A 466 18.87 19.11 -7.09
N ALA A 467 17.96 18.16 -7.33
CA ALA A 467 16.56 18.45 -7.62
C ALA A 467 15.86 19.24 -6.50
N GLU A 468 16.15 18.91 -5.24
CA GLU A 468 15.61 19.63 -4.08
C GLU A 468 16.21 21.04 -3.95
N LEU A 469 17.52 21.19 -4.16
CA LEU A 469 18.19 22.50 -4.11
C LEU A 469 17.66 23.43 -5.21
N ARG A 470 17.51 22.91 -6.44
CA ARG A 470 16.92 23.63 -7.57
C ARG A 470 15.48 24.05 -7.27
N GLN A 471 14.65 23.13 -6.76
CA GLN A 471 13.26 23.43 -6.40
C GLN A 471 13.18 24.47 -5.27
N LYS A 472 13.97 24.35 -4.21
CA LYS A 472 14.02 25.32 -3.11
C LYS A 472 14.46 26.71 -3.56
N ALA A 473 15.45 26.78 -4.46
CA ALA A 473 15.85 28.04 -5.09
C ALA A 473 14.72 28.63 -5.92
N GLN A 474 14.01 27.82 -6.72
CA GLN A 474 12.90 28.27 -7.56
C GLN A 474 11.71 28.76 -6.73
N VAL A 475 11.41 28.09 -5.62
CA VAL A 475 10.42 28.53 -4.61
C VAL A 475 10.86 29.83 -3.94
N ALA A 476 12.15 29.99 -3.59
CA ALA A 476 12.67 31.22 -3.01
C ALA A 476 12.55 32.41 -3.98
N VAL A 477 12.76 32.20 -5.28
CA VAL A 477 12.56 33.23 -6.31
C VAL A 477 11.09 33.60 -6.44
N LEU A 478 10.21 32.61 -6.55
CA LEU A 478 8.77 32.83 -6.67
C LEU A 478 8.16 33.50 -5.43
N THR A 479 8.63 33.19 -4.22
CA THR A 479 8.16 33.86 -2.99
C THR A 479 8.69 35.30 -2.85
N THR A 480 9.82 35.63 -3.49
CA THR A 480 10.42 36.97 -3.45
C THR A 480 9.76 37.95 -4.42
N ASP A 481 9.33 37.44 -5.58
CA ASP A 481 8.64 38.22 -6.62
C ASP A 481 7.46 37.42 -7.25
N PRO A 482 6.33 37.26 -6.51
CA PRO A 482 5.30 36.28 -6.86
C PRO A 482 4.56 36.52 -8.15
N ILE A 483 4.27 37.78 -8.51
CA ILE A 483 3.42 38.11 -9.65
C ILE A 483 4.13 37.78 -10.98
N PRO A 484 5.29 38.39 -11.31
CA PRO A 484 5.93 38.15 -12.60
C PRO A 484 6.44 36.71 -12.76
N VAL A 485 6.90 36.09 -11.67
CA VAL A 485 7.40 34.71 -11.71
C VAL A 485 6.23 33.71 -11.86
N ALA A 486 5.11 33.90 -11.16
CA ALA A 486 3.92 33.04 -11.37
C ALA A 486 3.37 33.18 -12.79
N GLN A 487 3.27 34.41 -13.31
CA GLN A 487 2.84 34.66 -14.69
C GLN A 487 3.76 33.97 -15.70
N TYR A 488 5.08 34.06 -15.52
CA TYR A 488 6.04 33.34 -16.35
C TYR A 488 5.82 31.82 -16.30
N LEU A 489 5.81 31.22 -15.09
CA LEU A 489 5.71 29.77 -14.91
C LEU A 489 4.39 29.20 -15.44
N THR A 490 3.27 29.85 -15.17
CA THR A 490 1.95 29.45 -15.70
C THR A 490 1.86 29.58 -17.21
N SER A 491 2.53 30.57 -17.81
CA SER A 491 2.67 30.66 -19.28
C SER A 491 3.53 29.54 -19.84
N GLN A 492 4.64 29.18 -19.17
CA GLN A 492 5.50 28.08 -19.60
C GLN A 492 4.82 26.70 -19.51
N PHE A 493 3.91 26.50 -18.55
CA PHE A 493 3.14 25.26 -18.43
C PHE A 493 2.40 24.89 -19.73
N TYR A 494 1.82 25.88 -20.41
CA TYR A 494 1.12 25.72 -21.69
C TYR A 494 2.01 25.93 -22.93
N SER A 495 3.32 26.10 -22.78
CA SER A 495 4.22 26.27 -23.93
C SER A 495 4.57 24.92 -24.57
N LEU A 496 4.89 24.93 -25.87
CA LEU A 496 5.15 23.72 -26.67
C LEU A 496 6.43 22.99 -26.27
N ASN A 497 7.49 23.72 -25.93
CA ASN A 497 8.86 23.21 -25.84
C ASN A 497 9.28 22.77 -24.43
N TYR A 498 8.39 22.11 -23.69
CA TYR A 498 8.71 21.60 -22.35
C TYR A 498 8.41 20.10 -22.22
N SER A 499 9.18 19.43 -21.37
CA SER A 499 8.91 18.04 -20.99
C SER A 499 7.77 17.95 -19.98
N LEU A 500 7.12 16.77 -19.89
CA LEU A 500 6.11 16.53 -18.85
C LEU A 500 6.68 16.70 -17.45
N ARG A 501 7.94 16.30 -17.22
CA ARG A 501 8.63 16.48 -15.93
C ARG A 501 8.74 17.95 -15.54
N GLN A 502 9.15 18.82 -16.45
CA GLN A 502 9.23 20.26 -16.18
C GLN A 502 7.84 20.86 -15.91
N ARG A 503 6.79 20.39 -16.58
CA ARG A 503 5.41 20.82 -16.27
C ARG A 503 4.97 20.41 -14.87
N MET A 504 5.35 19.21 -14.42
CA MET A 504 5.11 18.79 -13.03
C MET A 504 5.92 19.64 -12.04
N ASP A 505 7.19 19.90 -12.34
CA ASP A 505 8.05 20.74 -11.51
C ASP A 505 7.47 22.16 -11.37
N ILE A 506 6.90 22.74 -12.44
CA ILE A 506 6.18 24.03 -12.40
C ILE A 506 5.02 23.98 -11.42
N LEU A 507 4.16 22.96 -11.50
CA LEU A 507 3.00 22.82 -10.62
C LEU A 507 3.43 22.66 -9.15
N ASP A 508 4.49 21.91 -8.89
CA ASP A 508 5.02 21.67 -7.55
C ASP A 508 5.59 22.96 -6.93
N VAL A 509 6.37 23.71 -7.70
CA VAL A 509 6.93 25.01 -7.27
C VAL A 509 5.82 26.01 -6.95
N LEU A 510 4.76 26.08 -7.77
CA LEU A 510 3.61 26.95 -7.54
C LEU A 510 2.91 26.61 -6.21
N VAL A 511 2.68 25.31 -5.94
CA VAL A 511 2.07 24.85 -4.69
C VAL A 511 2.95 25.16 -3.48
N LEU A 512 4.24 24.82 -3.55
CA LEU A 512 5.17 25.01 -2.44
C LEU A 512 5.35 26.50 -2.10
N ALA A 513 5.41 27.37 -3.11
CA ALA A 513 5.47 28.81 -2.89
C ALA A 513 4.15 29.35 -2.31
N ALA A 514 2.99 28.91 -2.80
CA ALA A 514 1.70 29.27 -2.22
C ALA A 514 1.58 28.85 -0.75
N GLN A 515 2.09 27.67 -0.40
CA GLN A 515 2.15 27.20 0.99
C GLN A 515 3.08 28.06 1.86
N GLU A 516 4.25 28.45 1.35
CA GLU A 516 5.20 29.32 2.05
C GLU A 516 4.59 30.72 2.31
N LEU A 517 3.87 31.27 1.32
CA LEU A 517 3.15 32.55 1.42
C LEU A 517 1.93 32.48 2.35
N SER A 518 1.27 31.32 2.44
CA SER A 518 0.09 31.12 3.28
C SER A 518 0.40 30.91 4.76
N CYS A 519 1.52 30.24 5.08
CA CYS A 519 1.87 29.82 6.45
C CYS A 519 3.03 30.60 7.10
N ALA A 520 3.38 31.78 6.58
CA ALA A 520 4.59 32.57 6.89
C ALA A 520 5.30 32.24 8.23
N LYS A 521 6.32 31.36 8.16
CA LYS A 521 7.23 31.07 9.28
C LYS A 521 7.87 32.39 9.76
N GLY A 522 7.91 32.59 11.08
CA GLY A 522 8.59 33.73 11.70
C GLY A 522 10.04 33.87 11.22
N ARG A 523 10.33 34.87 10.39
CA ARG A 523 11.69 35.41 10.18
C ARG A 523 12.20 36.02 11.49
N GLY A 524 12.59 35.16 12.43
CA GLY A 524 13.36 35.52 13.61
C GLY A 524 14.83 35.25 13.35
N LYS A 525 15.61 36.32 13.14
CA LYS A 525 17.07 36.28 13.26
C LYS A 525 17.40 35.73 14.65
N THR A 526 18.07 34.59 14.76
CA THR A 526 18.88 34.26 15.93
C THR A 526 20.03 35.27 15.96
N LYS A 527 19.80 36.41 16.61
CA LYS A 527 20.86 37.35 16.98
C LYS A 527 21.72 36.68 18.05
N HIS A 528 22.99 36.51 17.73
CA HIS A 528 24.05 36.43 18.72
C HIS A 528 24.12 37.76 19.50
N SER A 529 24.03 37.66 20.82
CA SER A 529 24.66 38.52 21.83
C SER A 529 24.67 37.66 23.10
N GLY A 530 25.78 37.17 23.64
CA GLY A 530 27.01 37.90 23.93
C GLY A 530 27.13 37.97 25.47
N ALA A 531 27.65 36.90 26.08
CA ALA A 531 28.22 36.94 27.42
C ALA A 531 29.43 36.00 27.44
N GLN A 532 30.58 36.57 27.80
CA GLN A 532 31.90 35.99 27.70
C GLN A 532 32.14 34.88 28.75
N ASN A 533 32.63 33.72 28.29
CA ASN A 533 33.78 32.89 28.74
C ASN A 533 34.28 32.96 30.21
N PRO A 534 34.73 31.83 30.81
CA PRO A 534 35.98 31.21 30.34
C PRO A 534 36.01 29.67 30.23
N ARG A 535 36.41 29.23 29.03
CA ARG A 535 37.52 28.32 28.70
C ARG A 535 38.09 27.43 29.84
N ILE A 536 37.92 26.12 29.69
CA ILE A 536 38.97 25.11 29.93
C ILE A 536 38.91 24.11 28.76
N GLN A 537 40.03 23.94 28.06
CA GLN A 537 40.27 22.90 27.06
C GLN A 537 40.51 21.56 27.73
N LEU A 538 40.05 20.45 27.13
CA LEU A 538 40.76 19.17 27.01
C LEU A 538 39.92 18.21 26.12
N LEU A 539 40.48 17.81 24.98
CA LEU A 539 40.19 16.56 24.25
C LEU A 539 41.19 15.49 24.77
N PRO A 540 41.05 14.17 24.50
CA PRO A 540 40.20 13.51 23.51
C PRO A 540 39.37 12.31 24.05
N GLU A 541 38.61 11.73 23.12
CA GLU A 541 37.69 10.60 23.22
C GLU A 541 38.30 9.29 23.74
N SER A 542 37.54 8.53 24.53
CA SER A 542 37.32 7.08 24.28
C SER A 542 36.13 6.55 25.09
N GLY A 543 35.34 5.69 24.45
CA GLY A 543 34.65 4.56 25.06
C GLY A 543 33.62 4.79 26.18
N SER A 544 32.35 4.54 25.85
CA SER A 544 31.22 4.28 26.75
C SER A 544 30.51 5.49 27.35
N SER A 545 29.28 5.76 26.87
CA SER A 545 28.11 5.89 27.76
C SER A 545 26.84 6.31 26.99
N LYS A 546 25.89 5.36 26.83
CA LYS A 546 24.47 5.67 26.65
C LYS A 546 23.67 5.60 27.96
N ASP A 547 24.34 5.30 29.08
CA ASP A 547 23.67 5.03 30.36
C ASP A 547 23.44 6.28 31.21
N TRP A 548 24.29 7.30 31.15
CA TRP A 548 24.08 8.49 31.99
C TRP A 548 22.84 9.30 31.57
N ARG A 549 22.51 9.35 30.26
CA ARG A 549 21.30 10.07 29.78
C ARG A 549 20.01 9.42 30.29
N ARG A 550 19.95 8.09 30.31
CA ARG A 550 18.79 7.35 30.84
C ARG A 550 18.60 7.56 32.34
N ILE A 551 19.70 7.52 33.10
CA ILE A 551 19.68 7.77 34.55
C ILE A 551 19.25 9.21 34.87
N VAL A 552 19.68 10.18 34.06
CA VAL A 552 19.27 11.58 34.19
C VAL A 552 17.78 11.76 33.85
N ASP A 553 17.29 11.13 32.77
CA ASP A 553 15.88 11.20 32.38
C ASP A 553 14.93 10.54 33.41
N GLU A 554 15.35 9.43 34.05
CA GLU A 554 14.59 8.80 35.13
C GLU A 554 14.56 9.66 36.41
N ARG A 555 15.66 10.35 36.73
CA ARG A 555 15.69 11.33 37.84
C ARG A 555 14.82 12.55 37.57
N ILE A 556 14.77 13.02 36.34
CA ILE A 556 13.89 14.14 35.94
C ILE A 556 12.42 13.69 36.03
N LYS A 557 12.09 12.49 35.55
CA LYS A 557 10.71 11.96 35.65
C LYS A 557 10.25 11.71 37.09
N SER A 558 11.13 11.20 37.97
CA SER A 558 10.79 10.89 39.36
C SER A 558 10.68 12.13 40.27
N LYS A 559 11.29 13.26 39.90
CA LYS A 559 11.21 14.53 40.67
C LYS A 559 10.25 15.57 40.10
N THR A 560 9.64 15.34 38.94
CA THR A 560 8.72 16.32 38.33
C THR A 560 7.28 16.07 38.77
N ARG A 561 6.80 16.84 39.74
CA ARG A 561 5.38 16.84 40.18
C ARG A 561 4.52 17.48 39.07
N ARG A 562 3.67 16.69 38.39
CA ARG A 562 2.80 17.18 37.31
C ARG A 562 1.51 17.77 37.87
N PHE A 563 1.39 19.09 37.86
CA PHE A 563 0.10 19.77 37.98
C PHE A 563 -0.59 19.74 36.62
N ALA A 564 -1.76 19.10 36.52
CA ALA A 564 -2.58 19.11 35.32
C ALA A 564 -3.22 20.50 35.15
N LYS A 565 -2.51 21.42 34.52
CA LYS A 565 -3.10 22.65 33.98
C LYS A 565 -3.65 22.28 32.60
N GLY A 566 -4.98 22.37 32.43
CA GLY A 566 -5.65 22.13 31.15
C GLY A 566 -5.00 22.92 30.03
N GLN A 567 -5.03 22.38 28.81
CA GLN A 567 -4.42 22.98 27.62
C GLN A 567 -4.78 24.46 27.49
N SER A 568 -3.87 25.34 27.90
CA SER A 568 -3.85 26.71 27.40
C SER A 568 -3.26 26.62 26.00
N GLN A 569 -4.13 26.60 24.98
CA GLN A 569 -3.68 26.94 23.64
C GLN A 569 -3.13 28.37 23.73
N VAL A 570 -1.82 28.50 23.59
CA VAL A 570 -1.21 29.77 23.24
C VAL A 570 -1.62 29.97 21.79
N GLU A 571 -2.67 30.77 21.56
CA GLU A 571 -2.97 31.28 20.22
C GLU A 571 -1.73 31.97 19.70
N GLN A 572 -1.10 31.40 18.67
CA GLN A 572 -0.06 32.10 17.94
C GLN A 572 -0.69 33.35 17.32
N PRO A 573 0.02 34.49 17.32
CA PRO A 573 -0.51 35.71 16.70
C PRO A 573 -0.81 35.43 15.24
N SER A 574 -2.09 35.58 14.86
CA SER A 574 -2.56 35.42 13.48
C SER A 574 -1.80 36.37 12.57
N ARG A 575 -0.91 35.84 11.73
CA ARG A 575 -0.30 36.62 10.65
C ARG A 575 -1.26 36.65 9.45
N PRO A 576 -1.38 37.78 8.74
CA PRO A 576 -2.19 37.84 7.54
C PRO A 576 -1.62 36.89 6.49
N ASN A 577 -2.50 36.16 5.81
CA ASN A 577 -2.13 35.29 4.70
C ASN A 577 -1.64 36.16 3.52
N GLU A 578 -0.33 36.17 3.28
CA GLU A 578 0.28 36.98 2.19
C GLU A 578 -0.12 36.46 0.81
N PHE A 579 -0.61 35.22 0.72
CA PHE A 579 -1.15 34.64 -0.51
C PHE A 579 -2.52 35.23 -0.89
N ASN A 580 -3.24 35.89 0.03
CA ASN A 580 -4.61 36.37 -0.24
C ASN A 580 -4.71 37.30 -1.46
N SER A 581 -3.83 38.29 -1.59
CA SER A 581 -3.86 39.19 -2.75
C SER A 581 -3.26 38.57 -4.01
N LEU A 582 -2.62 37.40 -3.90
CA LEU A 582 -1.85 36.77 -4.96
C LEU A 582 -2.57 35.55 -5.57
N ALA A 583 -3.53 34.95 -4.86
CA ALA A 583 -4.16 33.69 -5.24
C ALA A 583 -4.70 33.67 -6.69
N GLY A 584 -5.29 34.78 -7.14
CA GLY A 584 -5.80 34.90 -8.52
C GLY A 584 -4.72 34.79 -9.60
N HIS A 585 -3.49 35.28 -9.33
CA HIS A 585 -2.37 35.21 -10.27
C HIS A 585 -1.80 33.81 -10.43
N PHE A 586 -2.01 32.93 -9.44
CA PHE A 586 -1.61 31.52 -9.50
C PHE A 586 -2.71 30.67 -10.13
N PHE A 587 -3.97 30.95 -9.75
CA PHE A 587 -5.10 30.08 -10.07
C PHE A 587 -5.66 30.30 -11.47
N PHE A 588 -6.01 31.54 -11.85
CA PHE A 588 -6.73 31.77 -13.10
C PHE A 588 -5.93 31.43 -14.37
N PRO A 589 -4.62 31.73 -14.47
CA PRO A 589 -3.85 31.33 -15.64
C PRO A 589 -3.80 29.81 -15.86
N LEU A 590 -3.86 29.02 -14.79
CA LEU A 590 -3.85 27.55 -14.83
C LEU A 590 -5.19 26.91 -15.20
N ILE A 591 -6.31 27.63 -15.10
CA ILE A 591 -7.64 27.09 -15.41
C ILE A 591 -8.18 27.56 -16.76
N GLN A 592 -7.53 28.53 -17.41
CA GLN A 592 -8.07 29.17 -18.62
C GLN A 592 -7.82 28.40 -19.92
N ASN A 593 -6.73 27.64 -20.03
CA ASN A 593 -6.29 27.06 -21.31
C ASN A 593 -6.23 25.52 -21.29
N PHE A 594 -6.95 24.87 -20.36
CA PHE A 594 -6.91 23.41 -20.21
C PHE A 594 -7.55 22.64 -21.38
N ASP A 595 -8.44 23.29 -22.13
CA ASP A 595 -9.25 22.74 -23.21
C ASP A 595 -8.63 22.94 -24.61
N ARG A 596 -7.46 23.61 -24.70
CA ARG A 596 -6.76 23.86 -25.96
C ARG A 596 -5.79 22.73 -26.27
N PRO A 597 -6.07 21.86 -27.27
CA PRO A 597 -5.13 20.84 -27.67
C PRO A 597 -3.94 21.51 -28.38
N LEU A 598 -2.74 21.30 -27.85
CA LEU A 598 -1.50 21.58 -28.57
C LEU A 598 -1.05 20.29 -29.25
N SER A 599 -0.37 20.38 -30.41
CA SER A 599 0.00 19.22 -31.23
C SER A 599 0.78 18.14 -30.48
N THR A 600 1.46 18.48 -29.39
CA THR A 600 2.27 17.59 -28.54
C THR A 600 1.91 17.65 -27.06
N PHE A 601 0.82 18.34 -26.69
CA PHE A 601 0.38 18.46 -25.30
C PHE A 601 -1.16 18.51 -25.26
N ASP A 602 -1.76 17.38 -24.92
CA ASP A 602 -3.21 17.18 -24.87
C ASP A 602 -3.65 16.71 -23.49
N LEU A 603 -4.02 17.69 -22.66
CA LEU A 603 -4.47 17.45 -21.28
C LEU A 603 -5.76 16.60 -21.21
N LEU A 604 -6.64 16.71 -22.20
CA LEU A 604 -7.93 15.99 -22.20
C LEU A 604 -7.83 14.58 -22.82
N GLY A 605 -6.77 14.32 -23.59
CA GLY A 605 -6.46 13.02 -24.19
C GLY A 605 -5.33 12.29 -23.44
N GLU A 606 -4.19 12.16 -24.11
CA GLU A 606 -3.07 11.29 -23.69
C GLU A 606 -2.36 11.80 -22.41
N ASP A 607 -2.33 13.11 -22.17
CA ASP A 607 -1.61 13.72 -21.03
C ASP A 607 -2.49 13.85 -19.77
N HIS A 608 -3.48 12.97 -19.60
CA HIS A 608 -4.42 13.00 -18.49
C HIS A 608 -3.75 12.88 -17.10
N PHE A 609 -2.53 12.35 -17.02
CA PHE A 609 -1.75 12.35 -15.77
C PHE A 609 -1.34 13.77 -15.35
N VAL A 610 -0.93 14.61 -16.30
CA VAL A 610 -0.63 16.03 -16.08
C VAL A 610 -1.91 16.78 -15.72
N LEU A 611 -3.03 16.46 -16.39
CA LEU A 611 -4.34 17.00 -16.03
C LEU A 611 -4.71 16.64 -14.58
N GLY A 612 -4.52 15.40 -14.15
CA GLY A 612 -4.77 14.98 -12.77
C GLY A 612 -3.92 15.77 -11.76
N ARG A 613 -2.64 16.00 -12.07
CA ARG A 613 -1.78 16.84 -11.22
C ARG A 613 -2.25 18.30 -11.19
N LEU A 614 -2.59 18.88 -12.34
CA LEU A 614 -3.15 20.23 -12.46
C LEU A 614 -4.40 20.39 -11.59
N VAL A 615 -5.34 19.43 -11.67
CA VAL A 615 -6.58 19.42 -10.88
C VAL A 615 -6.27 19.41 -9.38
N HIS A 616 -5.35 18.55 -8.93
CA HIS A 616 -4.92 18.54 -7.53
C HIS A 616 -4.25 19.86 -7.11
N THR A 617 -3.43 20.45 -7.97
CA THR A 617 -2.82 21.76 -7.74
C THR A 617 -3.88 22.85 -7.56
N LEU A 618 -4.89 22.90 -8.44
CA LEU A 618 -6.01 23.84 -8.32
C LEU A 618 -6.78 23.67 -7.00
N ALA A 619 -7.01 22.42 -6.57
CA ALA A 619 -7.64 22.13 -5.27
C ALA A 619 -6.82 22.70 -4.10
N VAL A 620 -5.50 22.50 -4.11
CA VAL A 620 -4.61 23.00 -3.06
C VAL A 620 -4.55 24.53 -3.07
N LEU A 621 -4.45 25.17 -4.24
CA LEU A 621 -4.46 26.64 -4.35
C LEU A 621 -5.78 27.23 -3.84
N MET A 622 -6.92 26.57 -4.12
CA MET A 622 -8.22 26.96 -3.58
C MET A 622 -8.25 26.88 -2.05
N TYR A 623 -7.71 25.80 -1.48
CA TYR A 623 -7.61 25.62 -0.04
C TYR A 623 -6.67 26.63 0.65
N LEU A 624 -5.56 27.01 -0.01
CA LEU A 624 -4.65 28.01 0.53
C LEU A 624 -5.19 29.45 0.40
N ALA A 625 -6.19 29.66 -0.46
CA ALA A 625 -6.87 30.93 -0.67
C ALA A 625 -8.09 31.16 0.25
N VAL A 626 -8.24 30.39 1.33
CA VAL A 626 -9.30 30.59 2.34
C VAL A 626 -9.29 32.05 2.83
N ASN A 627 -10.47 32.68 2.86
CA ASN A 627 -10.70 34.09 3.23
C ASN A 627 -10.12 35.15 2.26
N THR A 628 -9.84 34.77 1.01
CA THR A 628 -9.44 35.71 -0.05
C THR A 628 -10.66 36.39 -0.69
N MET A 629 -10.54 37.64 -1.14
CA MET A 629 -11.64 38.33 -1.85
C MET A 629 -12.02 37.67 -3.19
N ALA A 630 -11.08 37.00 -3.85
CA ALA A 630 -11.30 36.22 -5.08
C ALA A 630 -11.87 34.81 -4.84
N VAL A 631 -12.08 34.38 -3.59
CA VAL A 631 -12.43 32.98 -3.27
C VAL A 631 -13.75 32.54 -3.91
N THR A 632 -14.73 33.43 -4.01
CA THR A 632 -16.02 33.13 -4.64
C THR A 632 -15.88 32.93 -6.15
N ALA A 633 -15.18 33.84 -6.83
CA ALA A 633 -14.90 33.74 -8.26
C ALA A 633 -14.03 32.50 -8.60
N MET A 634 -13.02 32.21 -7.77
CA MET A 634 -12.18 31.00 -7.90
C MET A 634 -13.02 29.73 -7.70
N GLY A 635 -13.89 29.71 -6.69
CA GLY A 635 -14.78 28.58 -6.42
C GLY A 635 -15.74 28.29 -7.57
N LYS A 636 -16.33 29.34 -8.15
CA LYS A 636 -17.21 29.22 -9.33
C LYS A 636 -16.47 28.65 -10.54
N ALA A 637 -15.33 29.25 -10.91
CA ALA A 637 -14.51 28.77 -12.03
C ALA A 637 -14.04 27.32 -11.82
N LEU A 638 -13.65 26.95 -10.59
CA LEU A 638 -13.24 25.59 -10.27
C LEU A 638 -14.41 24.60 -10.40
N LEU A 639 -15.63 25.01 -10.06
CA LEU A 639 -16.79 24.15 -10.15
C LEU A 639 -17.23 23.92 -11.60
N GLU A 640 -17.20 24.95 -12.44
CA GLU A 640 -17.40 24.83 -13.89
C GLU A 640 -16.39 23.86 -14.51
N PHE A 641 -15.11 24.00 -14.14
CA PHE A 641 -14.05 23.07 -14.54
C PHE A 641 -14.31 21.64 -14.07
N VAL A 642 -14.73 21.46 -12.80
CA VAL A 642 -15.08 20.13 -12.28
C VAL A 642 -16.25 19.53 -13.05
N TRP A 643 -17.24 20.36 -13.38
CA TRP A 643 -18.42 19.93 -14.10
C TRP A 643 -18.07 19.39 -15.48
N ALA A 644 -17.18 20.06 -16.22
CA ALA A 644 -16.72 19.62 -17.53
C ALA A 644 -16.03 18.24 -17.50
N LEU A 645 -15.30 17.93 -16.42
CA LEU A 645 -14.43 16.75 -16.33
C LEU A 645 -14.98 15.61 -15.45
N ARG A 646 -16.16 15.75 -14.85
CA ARG A 646 -16.71 14.82 -13.83
C ARG A 646 -16.79 13.34 -14.24
N PHE A 647 -16.89 13.06 -15.54
CA PHE A 647 -16.98 11.71 -16.09
C PHE A 647 -15.71 11.26 -16.81
N HIS A 648 -14.56 11.87 -16.49
CA HIS A 648 -13.27 11.45 -17.04
C HIS A 648 -13.02 9.95 -16.79
N THR A 649 -12.44 9.27 -17.79
CA THR A 649 -12.17 7.83 -17.78
C THR A 649 -11.18 7.45 -16.68
N ASP A 650 -10.12 8.25 -16.56
CA ASP A 650 -9.06 8.06 -15.58
C ASP A 650 -9.54 8.24 -14.12
N SER A 651 -9.02 7.41 -13.23
CA SER A 651 -9.39 7.41 -11.81
C SER A 651 -8.67 8.49 -11.00
N TYR A 652 -7.44 8.84 -11.39
CA TYR A 652 -6.62 9.85 -10.71
C TYR A 652 -7.19 11.25 -10.97
N VAL A 653 -7.60 11.56 -12.21
CA VAL A 653 -8.32 12.80 -12.53
C VAL A 653 -9.60 12.92 -11.70
N ARG A 654 -10.44 11.87 -11.64
CA ARG A 654 -11.67 11.89 -10.83
C ARG A 654 -11.43 12.09 -9.33
N GLN A 655 -10.34 11.53 -8.80
CA GLN A 655 -9.93 11.77 -7.42
C GLN A 655 -9.54 13.23 -7.19
N GLY A 656 -8.80 13.84 -8.13
CA GLY A 656 -8.49 15.27 -8.12
C GLY A 656 -9.74 16.13 -8.11
N LEU A 657 -10.73 15.81 -8.95
CA LEU A 657 -11.99 16.56 -9.03
C LEU A 657 -12.78 16.54 -7.71
N LEU A 658 -12.79 15.40 -7.02
CA LEU A 658 -13.40 15.28 -5.69
C LEU A 658 -12.63 16.13 -4.65
N SER A 659 -11.31 16.20 -4.77
CA SER A 659 -10.46 17.09 -3.96
C SER A 659 -10.80 18.56 -4.21
N CYS A 660 -11.09 18.96 -5.45
CA CYS A 660 -11.55 20.32 -5.78
C CYS A 660 -12.87 20.64 -5.09
N VAL A 661 -13.88 19.77 -5.21
CA VAL A 661 -15.19 19.97 -4.56
C VAL A 661 -15.03 20.11 -3.04
N SER A 662 -14.23 19.24 -2.43
CA SER A 662 -13.88 19.33 -1.01
C SER A 662 -13.25 20.68 -0.66
N SER A 663 -12.27 21.13 -1.46
CA SER A 663 -11.55 22.38 -1.20
C SER A 663 -12.46 23.61 -1.34
N ILE A 664 -13.41 23.60 -2.30
CA ILE A 664 -14.43 24.64 -2.44
C ILE A 664 -15.32 24.71 -1.19
N LEU A 665 -15.83 23.57 -0.73
CA LEU A 665 -16.72 23.50 0.45
C LEU A 665 -16.05 23.97 1.74
N LEU A 666 -14.73 23.77 1.86
CA LEU A 666 -13.96 24.21 3.02
C LEU A 666 -13.58 25.69 2.95
N SER A 667 -13.37 26.23 1.75
CA SER A 667 -12.74 27.54 1.56
C SER A 667 -13.73 28.67 1.26
N VAL A 668 -14.84 28.39 0.58
CA VAL A 668 -15.88 29.39 0.29
C VAL A 668 -16.85 29.48 1.47
N PRO A 669 -17.23 30.70 1.92
CA PRO A 669 -18.28 30.88 2.92
C PRO A 669 -19.63 30.30 2.47
N ALA A 670 -20.39 29.72 3.39
CA ALA A 670 -21.65 29.04 3.08
C ALA A 670 -22.70 29.96 2.46
N GLU A 671 -22.69 31.25 2.82
CA GLU A 671 -23.61 32.27 2.29
C GLU A 671 -23.44 32.44 0.77
N HIS A 672 -22.19 32.53 0.30
CA HIS A 672 -21.89 32.65 -1.12
C HIS A 672 -22.09 31.34 -1.89
N LEU A 673 -21.84 30.19 -1.25
CA LEU A 673 -22.15 28.89 -1.85
C LEU A 673 -23.64 28.68 -2.09
N LEU A 674 -24.49 29.20 -1.19
CA LEU A 674 -25.95 29.08 -1.26
C LEU A 674 -26.64 30.15 -2.12
N GLN A 675 -25.94 31.22 -2.51
CA GLN A 675 -26.47 32.26 -3.37
C GLN A 675 -26.00 32.11 -4.82
N ASP A 676 -24.70 31.89 -5.03
CA ASP A 676 -24.07 32.02 -6.36
C ASP A 676 -23.78 30.67 -7.05
N VAL A 677 -23.89 29.55 -6.31
CA VAL A 677 -23.37 28.23 -6.73
C VAL A 677 -24.36 27.08 -6.44
N THR A 678 -25.61 27.40 -6.12
CA THR A 678 -26.57 26.42 -5.56
C THR A 678 -27.01 25.36 -6.56
N GLU A 679 -27.21 25.70 -7.82
CA GLU A 679 -27.64 24.75 -8.85
C GLU A 679 -26.56 23.69 -9.09
N GLU A 680 -25.31 24.11 -9.25
CA GLU A 680 -24.16 23.25 -9.46
C GLU A 680 -23.85 22.38 -8.21
N LEU A 681 -24.12 22.91 -7.00
CA LEU A 681 -23.91 22.19 -5.73
C LEU A 681 -24.98 21.09 -5.49
N LEU A 682 -26.22 21.34 -5.91
CA LEU A 682 -27.30 20.34 -5.85
C LEU A 682 -27.03 19.18 -6.81
N GLU A 683 -26.49 19.46 -7.98
CA GLU A 683 -26.15 18.42 -8.95
C GLU A 683 -24.92 17.59 -8.53
N THR A 684 -23.88 18.23 -7.98
CA THR A 684 -22.70 17.52 -7.43
C THR A 684 -23.03 16.64 -6.22
N ARG A 685 -24.11 16.92 -5.47
CA ARG A 685 -24.62 16.04 -4.38
C ARG A 685 -25.01 14.65 -4.90
N SER A 686 -25.64 14.57 -6.07
CA SER A 686 -26.05 13.30 -6.68
C SER A 686 -24.83 12.45 -7.08
N TRP A 687 -23.75 13.10 -7.52
CA TRP A 687 -22.47 12.48 -7.88
C TRP A 687 -21.65 12.07 -6.64
N ASN A 688 -21.55 12.94 -5.63
CA ASN A 688 -20.82 12.68 -4.38
C ASN A 688 -21.43 11.54 -3.55
N ALA A 689 -22.75 11.36 -3.57
CA ALA A 689 -23.41 10.23 -2.91
C ALA A 689 -22.97 8.87 -3.49
N VAL A 690 -22.65 8.83 -4.79
CA VAL A 690 -22.14 7.63 -5.48
C VAL A 690 -20.62 7.47 -5.28
N ALA A 691 -19.86 8.57 -5.27
CA ALA A 691 -18.41 8.57 -5.10
C ALA A 691 -17.94 8.32 -3.65
N LEU A 692 -18.58 8.94 -2.65
CA LEU A 692 -18.27 8.74 -1.22
C LEU A 692 -18.57 7.30 -0.76
N PHE A 693 -19.52 6.60 -1.39
CA PHE A 693 -19.78 5.19 -1.13
C PHE A 693 -18.65 4.28 -1.64
N ARG A 694 -17.92 4.68 -2.69
CA ARG A 694 -16.76 3.95 -3.25
C ARG A 694 -15.43 4.29 -2.55
N MET A 695 -15.28 5.48 -1.95
CA MET A 695 -14.01 5.94 -1.35
C MET A 695 -13.78 5.56 0.13
N ARG A 696 -14.69 4.82 0.79
CA ARG A 696 -14.51 4.36 2.19
C ARG A 696 -13.28 3.47 2.46
N GLY A 697 -12.47 3.14 1.45
CA GLY A 697 -11.26 2.33 1.55
C GLY A 697 -9.93 3.09 1.69
N VAL A 698 -9.87 4.41 1.47
CA VAL A 698 -8.59 5.15 1.45
C VAL A 698 -8.55 6.17 2.60
N ARG A 699 -8.08 5.75 3.77
CA ARG A 699 -7.93 6.61 4.97
C ARG A 699 -6.72 7.53 4.95
N SER A 700 -6.05 7.72 3.81
CA SER A 700 -4.69 8.27 3.79
C SER A 700 -4.51 9.65 3.15
N LEU A 701 -5.51 10.26 2.48
CA LEU A 701 -5.22 11.46 1.68
C LEU A 701 -6.10 12.69 1.89
N VAL A 702 -7.05 12.66 2.81
CA VAL A 702 -7.76 13.87 3.22
C VAL A 702 -7.58 14.04 4.71
N LEU A 703 -6.71 14.98 5.09
CA LEU A 703 -6.71 15.59 6.42
C LEU A 703 -8.05 16.33 6.58
N MET A 704 -9.13 15.58 6.77
CA MET A 704 -10.41 16.14 7.22
C MET A 704 -10.49 15.94 8.72
N SER A 705 -10.34 17.04 9.46
CA SER A 705 -10.63 17.10 10.88
C SER A 705 -12.13 16.84 11.10
N TRP A 706 -12.50 16.21 12.22
CA TRP A 706 -13.90 16.01 12.64
C TRP A 706 -14.76 17.30 12.60
N LYS A 707 -14.13 18.48 12.68
CA LYS A 707 -14.79 19.80 12.57
C LYS A 707 -15.28 20.10 11.15
N GLU A 708 -14.61 19.56 10.14
CA GLU A 708 -14.87 19.81 8.71
C GLU A 708 -16.00 18.91 8.18
N GLU A 709 -16.12 17.68 8.69
CA GLU A 709 -17.23 16.76 8.38
C GLU A 709 -18.59 17.32 8.86
N ASN A 710 -18.61 18.00 10.01
CA ASN A 710 -19.79 18.71 10.52
C ASN A 710 -20.17 19.93 9.69
N ARG A 711 -19.19 20.69 9.17
CA ARG A 711 -19.46 21.86 8.31
C ARG A 711 -20.04 21.43 6.97
N VAL A 712 -19.46 20.40 6.34
CA VAL A 712 -19.97 19.81 5.10
C VAL A 712 -21.39 19.29 5.31
N SER A 713 -21.64 18.54 6.39
CA SER A 713 -22.99 18.03 6.72
C SER A 713 -24.00 19.13 7.01
N SER A 714 -23.57 20.24 7.64
CA SER A 714 -24.41 21.42 7.92
C SER A 714 -24.78 22.17 6.65
N ILE A 715 -23.85 22.35 5.70
CA ILE A 715 -24.11 23.01 4.41
C ILE A 715 -25.11 22.17 3.60
N PHE A 716 -24.91 20.85 3.52
CA PHE A 716 -25.85 19.95 2.84
C PHE A 716 -27.23 19.84 3.52
N CYS A 717 -27.32 20.11 4.83
CA CYS A 717 -28.59 20.26 5.53
C CYS A 717 -29.26 21.62 5.29
N ALA A 718 -28.48 22.70 5.15
CA ALA A 718 -29.02 24.04 4.88
C ALA A 718 -29.52 24.21 3.43
N CYS A 719 -28.98 23.46 2.46
CA CYS A 719 -29.53 23.36 1.11
C CYS A 719 -30.88 22.61 1.03
N ARG A 720 -31.37 22.04 2.13
CA ARG A 720 -32.59 21.24 2.20
C ARG A 720 -33.71 22.04 2.84
#